data_AF-A0A962RJY6-F1
#
_entry.id   AF-A0A962RJY6-F1
#
_cell.length_a   1.000
_cell.length_b   1.000
_cell.length_c   1.000
_cell.angle_alpha   90.00
_cell.angle_beta   90.00
_cell.angle_gamma   90.00
#
_symmetry.space_group_name_H-M   'P 1'
#
loop_
_entity.id
_entity.type
_entity.pdbx_description
1 polymer ?
#
loop_
_entity_poly.entity_id
_entity_poly.type
_entity_poly.pdbx_seq_one_letter_code
_entity_poly.pdbx_strand_id
1 'polypeptide(L)'
;GIAYFSMEFGLGEALPLYAGGLGVLAGDYLKAASDLAVPVVGVGLLYHEGYFRQVINESGEQQEYYPYNDPTSIPVTPVQADDGAWMQVSIEFPGRVVQLRVWQARVGRLNLYLLDSNDPMNSASDRGITSKLYADGEETRLLQEIALGIGGWRLIDALGLPIDVCHLNEGHAAFVALERARCYMQAHRVDFHEALWATRVGNVFTTHTPVASAFDRFEPALLYKYGRLYAEQLGVEPMRLAAFGYSAEVTSDAGFNMAFLAMHACGAASAVSQLHATVSRDIFQCLFPRWPRVEVPVTYVTNGVHTPSWDSPWADKLWTHVAGKERWRASPEGLPGTVASGFDDAALWTMRGAQRAHLVDSARHRLERQWMQRGAESSEIERARAVLDPNALTIGFARRFAEYKRPALLLHDPDRLAVLLNNSQRPVQVVVAGKAHPNDAVGKRLIRRWLEFVSRPDVRARAVFLEDYDLALAQELVQGVDLWINTPRRPWEACGTSGMKVLVNGGLNLSELDGWWAEAYRPEVGWSLGDGQEHDEPAWDAIEAQQLYRLLEEEIVPLFYARDGRGVPLGWVERMRASMADLTPQYSATRMLRDYVEKLYLPAARMVHKRSRQDSRVARSLARWDKLLHQHWRNVHLGDLSVRSCREQWQFELPVYLAEIPPRGVRVQLYADGEPQPLCIDMQRGKAIPGERNGFLYAVTVPEDRPHTDFTPRVIPHHRAARIPMENNLILWWTGEVSIASPESDTHP
;
A
#
# COMPACT_ATOMS: atom_id res chain seq x y z
N GLY A 1 11.80 18.79 -3.27
CA GLY A 1 11.27 18.10 -2.07
C GLY A 1 10.13 17.17 -2.45
N ILE A 2 9.57 16.47 -1.46
CA ILE A 2 8.47 15.48 -1.65
C ILE A 2 7.25 15.93 -0.84
N ALA A 3 6.07 15.89 -1.42
CA ALA A 3 4.80 16.05 -0.69
C ALA A 3 4.06 14.71 -0.66
N TYR A 4 3.77 14.22 0.54
CA TYR A 4 3.10 12.95 0.81
C TYR A 4 1.65 13.21 1.24
N PHE A 5 0.70 12.85 0.38
CA PHE A 5 -0.73 13.08 0.58
C PHE A 5 -1.39 11.82 1.09
N SER A 6 -2.11 11.92 2.20
CA SER A 6 -2.93 10.82 2.72
C SER A 6 -4.16 11.34 3.46
N MET A 7 -5.23 10.55 3.40
CA MET A 7 -6.43 10.77 4.22
C MET A 7 -6.16 10.50 5.70
N GLU A 8 -5.12 9.75 6.07
CA GLU A 8 -4.91 9.36 7.46
C GLU A 8 -3.42 9.35 7.87
N PHE A 9 -3.15 9.67 9.14
CA PHE A 9 -1.81 9.67 9.74
C PHE A 9 -1.85 9.12 11.18
N GLY A 10 -1.30 7.92 11.36
CA GLY A 10 -1.17 7.25 12.66
C GLY A 10 0.14 7.59 13.36
N LEU A 11 0.24 8.81 13.90
CA LEU A 11 1.47 9.28 14.55
C LEU A 11 1.57 8.86 16.02
N GLY A 12 0.47 8.92 16.75
CA GLY A 12 0.33 8.57 18.16
C GLY A 12 -1.11 8.77 18.65
N GLU A 13 -1.43 8.32 19.86
CA GLU A 13 -2.80 8.42 20.42
C GLU A 13 -3.29 9.87 20.52
N ALA A 14 -2.39 10.81 20.82
CA ALA A 14 -2.72 12.23 20.96
C ALA A 14 -3.20 12.90 19.65
N LEU A 15 -3.06 12.23 18.49
CA LEU A 15 -3.52 12.72 17.20
C LEU A 15 -4.30 11.62 16.46
N PRO A 16 -5.61 11.44 16.77
CA PRO A 16 -6.43 10.32 16.29
C PRO A 16 -6.92 10.52 14.84
N LEU A 17 -5.99 10.73 13.92
CA LEU A 17 -6.25 10.95 12.49
C LEU A 17 -6.06 9.67 11.66
N TYR A 18 -6.42 8.50 12.22
CA TYR A 18 -6.25 7.21 11.57
C TYR A 18 -7.36 6.22 11.95
N ALA A 19 -7.66 5.30 11.04
CA ALA A 19 -8.61 4.21 11.20
C ALA A 19 -7.95 2.83 11.09
N GLY A 20 -6.83 2.71 10.35
CA GLY A 20 -6.22 1.41 10.09
C GLY A 20 -4.77 1.43 9.61
N GLY A 21 -4.39 0.36 8.91
CA GLY A 21 -3.02 0.11 8.48
C GLY A 21 -2.44 1.18 7.54
N LEU A 22 -3.28 1.80 6.71
CA LEU A 22 -2.88 2.86 5.78
C LEU A 22 -2.39 4.10 6.56
N GLY A 23 -3.15 4.58 7.54
CA GLY A 23 -2.73 5.66 8.42
C GLY A 23 -1.49 5.34 9.25
N VAL A 24 -1.41 4.14 9.83
CA VAL A 24 -0.22 3.73 10.61
C VAL A 24 1.03 3.72 9.72
N LEU A 25 0.92 3.23 8.48
CA LEU A 25 2.01 3.26 7.51
C LEU A 25 2.43 4.70 7.17
N ALA A 26 1.47 5.60 6.92
CA ALA A 26 1.76 7.01 6.66
C ALA A 26 2.51 7.67 7.85
N GLY A 27 2.13 7.33 9.08
CA GLY A 27 2.84 7.75 10.29
C GLY A 27 4.27 7.21 10.36
N ASP A 28 4.45 5.91 10.14
CA ASP A 28 5.76 5.25 10.13
C ASP A 28 6.67 5.77 9.00
N TYR A 29 6.09 6.09 7.84
CA TYR A 29 6.76 6.72 6.72
C TYR A 29 7.30 8.12 7.10
N LEU A 30 6.48 8.99 7.71
CA LEU A 30 6.92 10.32 8.12
C LEU A 30 8.01 10.25 9.21
N LYS A 31 7.90 9.32 10.15
CA LYS A 31 8.91 9.11 11.19
C LYS A 31 10.25 8.66 10.59
N ALA A 32 10.23 7.68 9.69
CA ALA A 32 11.44 7.24 8.98
C ALA A 32 12.04 8.36 8.11
N ALA A 33 11.21 9.18 7.47
CA ALA A 33 11.67 10.33 6.68
C ALA A 33 12.32 11.41 7.56
N SER A 34 11.78 11.64 8.76
CA SER A 34 12.42 12.50 9.76
C SER A 34 13.77 11.96 10.19
N ASP A 35 13.86 10.66 10.47
CA ASP A 35 15.10 10.00 10.92
C ASP A 35 16.21 10.06 9.86
N LEU A 36 15.86 9.79 8.61
CA LEU A 36 16.77 9.83 7.46
C LEU A 36 16.99 11.23 6.87
N ALA A 37 16.35 12.26 7.44
CA ALA A 37 16.38 13.64 6.95
C ALA A 37 15.99 13.79 5.46
N VAL A 38 15.05 12.97 4.99
CA VAL A 38 14.49 13.08 3.64
C VAL A 38 13.55 14.29 3.60
N PRO A 39 13.65 15.19 2.60
CA PRO A 39 12.88 16.43 2.56
C PRO A 39 11.42 16.18 2.15
N VAL A 40 10.64 15.67 3.10
CA VAL A 40 9.21 15.32 2.97
C VAL A 40 8.35 16.31 3.75
N VAL A 41 7.21 16.69 3.17
CA VAL A 41 6.08 17.30 3.89
C VAL A 41 4.88 16.37 3.80
N GLY A 42 4.15 16.20 4.90
CA GLY A 42 2.87 15.50 4.91
C GLY A 42 1.72 16.46 4.64
N VAL A 43 0.69 16.03 3.92
CA VAL A 43 -0.55 16.79 3.70
C VAL A 43 -1.75 15.86 3.95
N GLY A 44 -2.66 16.30 4.82
CA GLY A 44 -3.86 15.56 5.19
C GLY A 44 -5.02 16.48 5.58
N LEU A 45 -6.06 15.91 6.17
CA LEU A 45 -7.21 16.63 6.71
C LEU A 45 -7.22 16.53 8.24
N LEU A 46 -7.68 17.59 8.93
CA LEU A 46 -7.87 17.58 10.37
C LEU A 46 -9.30 17.15 10.70
N TYR A 47 -9.49 15.91 11.16
CA TYR A 47 -10.81 15.39 11.53
C TYR A 47 -11.17 15.72 12.97
N HIS A 48 -12.28 16.43 13.14
CA HIS A 48 -12.80 16.82 14.45
C HIS A 48 -13.36 15.66 15.26
N GLU A 49 -13.71 14.54 14.65
CA GLU A 49 -14.19 13.34 15.37
C GLU A 49 -13.28 12.13 15.13
N GLY A 50 -12.21 12.28 14.34
CA GLY A 50 -11.29 11.20 13.99
C GLY A 50 -12.00 9.99 13.38
N TYR A 51 -11.57 8.81 13.82
CA TYR A 51 -12.34 7.57 13.70
C TYR A 51 -13.02 7.24 15.04
N PHE A 52 -13.90 6.23 15.08
CA PHE A 52 -14.65 5.93 16.29
C PHE A 52 -13.82 5.25 17.40
N ARG A 53 -14.16 5.55 18.65
CA ARG A 53 -13.79 4.77 19.84
C ARG A 53 -14.79 3.62 20.00
N GLN A 54 -14.27 2.42 20.17
CA GLN A 54 -15.06 1.21 20.30
C GLN A 54 -15.50 1.02 21.75
N VAL A 55 -16.77 0.75 21.97
CA VAL A 55 -17.29 0.27 23.26
C VAL A 55 -18.10 -0.99 22.99
N ILE A 56 -17.95 -2.00 23.83
CA ILE A 56 -18.78 -3.20 23.79
C ILE A 56 -19.83 -3.10 24.89
N ASN A 57 -21.11 -3.18 24.51
CA ASN A 57 -22.22 -3.14 25.47
C ASN A 57 -22.44 -4.50 26.17
N GLU A 58 -23.42 -4.56 27.08
CA GLU A 58 -23.76 -5.77 27.84
C GLU A 58 -24.19 -6.96 26.96
N SER A 59 -24.77 -6.70 25.77
CA SER A 59 -25.16 -7.75 24.81
C SER A 59 -23.99 -8.26 23.96
N GLY A 60 -22.77 -7.75 24.17
CA GLY A 60 -21.59 -8.11 23.39
C GLY A 60 -21.56 -7.49 21.99
N GLU A 61 -22.28 -6.39 21.80
CA GLU A 61 -22.34 -5.66 20.53
C GLU A 61 -21.40 -4.46 20.54
N GLN A 62 -20.74 -4.23 19.41
CA GLN A 62 -19.92 -3.06 19.19
C GLN A 62 -20.78 -1.80 19.01
N GLN A 63 -20.44 -0.76 19.78
CA GLN A 63 -20.94 0.60 19.66
C GLN A 63 -19.82 1.54 19.25
N GLU A 64 -20.16 2.50 18.39
CA GLU A 64 -19.26 3.52 17.88
C GLU A 64 -19.47 4.85 18.61
N TYR A 65 -18.43 5.34 19.30
CA TYR A 65 -18.42 6.66 19.92
C TYR A 65 -17.49 7.61 19.18
N TYR A 66 -17.94 8.83 18.91
CA TYR A 66 -17.21 9.84 18.13
C TYR A 66 -16.89 11.05 19.04
N PRO A 67 -15.82 10.99 19.85
CA PRO A 67 -15.44 12.13 20.68
C PRO A 67 -14.96 13.29 19.81
N TYR A 68 -15.33 14.51 20.20
CA TYR A 68 -14.83 15.72 19.55
C TYR A 68 -13.37 15.97 19.95
N ASN A 69 -12.48 16.01 18.96
CA ASN A 69 -11.08 16.37 19.06
C ASN A 69 -10.96 17.89 18.92
N ASP A 70 -10.92 18.60 20.04
CA ASP A 70 -10.68 20.04 20.03
C ASP A 70 -9.24 20.31 19.53
N PRO A 71 -9.05 21.03 18.40
CA PRO A 71 -7.73 21.36 17.86
C PRO A 71 -6.80 22.07 18.85
N THR A 72 -7.34 22.73 19.87
CA THR A 72 -6.56 23.40 20.93
C THR A 72 -6.01 22.43 21.98
N SER A 73 -6.50 21.18 22.01
CA SER A 73 -6.13 20.14 22.98
C SER A 73 -5.21 19.06 22.41
N ILE A 74 -5.00 19.04 21.10
CA ILE A 74 -4.17 18.08 20.37
C ILE A 74 -2.88 18.75 19.86
N PRO A 75 -1.82 18.00 19.47
CA PRO A 75 -0.51 18.58 19.16
C PRO A 75 -0.44 19.18 17.74
N VAL A 76 -1.33 20.13 17.44
CA VAL A 76 -1.31 20.95 16.23
C VAL A 76 -1.20 22.44 16.57
N THR A 77 -0.67 23.22 15.65
CA THR A 77 -0.63 24.69 15.75
C THR A 77 -1.15 25.33 14.47
N PRO A 78 -1.80 26.51 14.54
CA PRO A 78 -2.17 27.27 13.35
C PRO A 78 -0.93 27.63 12.51
N VAL A 79 -1.03 27.51 11.19
CA VAL A 79 -0.03 28.06 10.28
C VAL A 79 -0.32 29.53 10.04
N GLN A 80 0.70 30.38 10.14
CA GLN A 80 0.58 31.81 9.87
C GLN A 80 0.92 32.10 8.41
N ALA A 81 0.13 32.98 7.79
CA ALA A 81 0.45 33.59 6.50
C ALA A 81 1.48 34.72 6.67
N ASP A 82 1.99 35.25 5.55
CA ASP A 82 3.02 36.30 5.53
C ASP A 82 2.59 37.60 6.23
N ASP A 83 1.28 37.86 6.30
CA ASP A 83 0.69 39.01 6.99
C ASP A 83 0.44 38.77 8.49
N GLY A 84 0.80 37.59 9.00
CA GLY A 84 0.57 37.16 10.38
C GLY A 84 -0.84 36.66 10.67
N ALA A 85 -1.74 36.67 9.69
CA ALA A 85 -3.07 36.08 9.82
C ALA A 85 -2.98 34.54 9.81
N TRP A 86 -4.06 33.89 10.23
CA TRP A 86 -4.16 32.44 10.07
C TRP A 86 -4.23 32.11 8.59
N MET A 87 -3.28 31.30 8.11
CA MET A 87 -3.28 30.81 6.75
C MET A 87 -4.56 30.04 6.43
N GLN A 88 -5.17 30.42 5.31
CA GLN A 88 -6.35 29.81 4.75
C GLN A 88 -6.13 29.51 3.26
N VAL A 89 -6.77 28.45 2.79
CA VAL A 89 -6.79 28.06 1.38
C VAL A 89 -8.23 27.88 0.94
N SER A 90 -8.62 28.49 -0.17
CA SER A 90 -9.99 28.43 -0.66
C SER A 90 -10.18 27.37 -1.75
N ILE A 91 -11.34 26.72 -1.77
CA ILE A 91 -11.83 25.85 -2.85
C ILE A 91 -13.15 26.39 -3.37
N GLU A 92 -13.33 26.37 -4.69
CA GLU A 92 -14.56 26.78 -5.34
C GLU A 92 -15.50 25.59 -5.53
N PHE A 93 -16.69 25.66 -4.94
CA PHE A 93 -17.79 24.74 -5.19
C PHE A 93 -18.92 25.45 -5.92
N PRO A 94 -19.89 24.72 -6.49
CA PRO A 94 -21.03 25.34 -7.15
C PRO A 94 -21.75 26.33 -6.23
N GLY A 95 -21.73 27.61 -6.63
CA GLY A 95 -22.40 28.71 -5.95
C GLY A 95 -21.74 29.19 -4.64
N ARG A 96 -20.57 28.68 -4.25
CA ARG A 96 -19.93 29.07 -2.98
C ARG A 96 -18.43 28.81 -2.96
N VAL A 97 -17.72 29.53 -2.08
CA VAL A 97 -16.30 29.31 -1.79
C VAL A 97 -16.18 28.71 -0.40
N VAL A 98 -15.43 27.62 -0.27
CA VAL A 98 -15.13 26.97 1.01
C VAL A 98 -13.71 27.32 1.43
N GLN A 99 -13.57 27.82 2.66
CA GLN A 99 -12.29 28.17 3.27
C GLN A 99 -11.74 27.00 4.09
N LEU A 100 -10.49 26.62 3.86
CA LEU A 100 -9.80 25.61 4.63
C LEU A 100 -8.72 26.28 5.49
N ARG A 101 -8.87 26.21 6.81
CA ARG A 101 -7.83 26.61 7.76
C ARG A 101 -6.68 25.63 7.70
N VAL A 102 -5.47 26.14 7.92
CA VAL A 102 -4.26 25.32 7.87
C VAL A 102 -3.70 25.15 9.27
N TRP A 103 -3.54 23.89 9.66
CA TRP A 103 -2.87 23.47 10.89
C TRP A 103 -1.56 22.76 10.56
N GLN A 104 -0.60 22.76 11.48
CA GLN A 104 0.64 22.00 11.39
C GLN A 104 0.87 21.13 12.63
N ALA A 105 1.28 19.89 12.41
CA ALA A 105 1.89 19.01 13.40
C ALA A 105 3.38 18.80 13.06
N ARG A 106 4.24 18.75 14.07
CA ARG A 106 5.68 18.49 13.90
C ARG A 106 5.96 17.00 14.09
N VAL A 107 6.48 16.35 13.05
CA VAL A 107 6.91 14.94 13.09
C VAL A 107 8.44 14.91 13.05
N GLY A 108 9.06 15.03 14.22
CA GLY A 108 10.49 15.23 14.34
C GLY A 108 10.96 16.46 13.57
N ARG A 109 11.65 16.27 12.44
CA ARG A 109 12.15 17.35 11.57
C ARG A 109 11.13 17.85 10.55
N LEU A 110 10.06 17.09 10.31
CA LEU A 110 9.12 17.31 9.22
C LEU A 110 7.86 18.04 9.69
N ASN A 111 7.19 18.68 8.73
CA ASN A 111 5.88 19.28 8.93
C ASN A 111 4.81 18.39 8.29
N LEU A 112 3.78 18.07 9.05
CA LEU A 112 2.50 17.54 8.57
C LEU A 112 1.49 18.69 8.59
N TYR A 113 1.02 19.10 7.42
CA TYR A 113 -0.02 20.10 7.29
C TYR A 113 -1.40 19.45 7.18
N LEU A 114 -2.37 20.00 7.90
CA LEU A 114 -3.72 19.48 7.98
C LEU A 114 -4.72 20.57 7.62
N LEU A 115 -5.57 20.29 6.64
CA LEU A 115 -6.62 21.20 6.19
C LEU A 115 -7.90 20.98 6.99
N ASP A 116 -8.54 22.08 7.37
CA ASP A 116 -9.72 22.08 8.21
C ASP A 116 -10.82 22.97 7.62
N SER A 117 -11.95 22.34 7.28
CA SER A 117 -13.15 23.03 6.78
C SER A 117 -14.00 23.68 7.86
N ASN A 118 -13.71 23.45 9.15
CA ASN A 118 -14.45 24.01 10.28
C ASN A 118 -14.12 25.50 10.51
N ASP A 119 -14.37 26.31 9.49
CA ASP A 119 -14.26 27.77 9.54
C ASP A 119 -15.66 28.40 9.72
N PRO A 120 -15.83 29.42 10.59
CA PRO A 120 -17.09 30.14 10.74
C PRO A 120 -17.63 30.80 9.46
N MET A 121 -16.78 31.03 8.46
CA MET A 121 -17.18 31.56 7.14
C MET A 121 -17.79 30.51 6.22
N ASN A 122 -17.64 29.24 6.55
CA ASN A 122 -18.25 28.15 5.82
C ASN A 122 -19.66 27.87 6.33
N SER A 123 -20.52 27.36 5.44
CA SER A 123 -21.83 26.85 5.84
C SER A 123 -21.70 25.67 6.81
N ALA A 124 -22.75 25.39 7.59
CA ALA A 124 -22.74 24.25 8.52
C ALA A 124 -22.44 22.91 7.80
N SER A 125 -22.94 22.73 6.57
CA SER A 125 -22.66 21.54 5.76
C SER A 125 -21.20 21.47 5.31
N ASP A 126 -20.61 22.59 4.89
CA ASP A 126 -19.21 22.62 4.42
C ASP A 126 -18.23 22.45 5.59
N ARG A 127 -18.57 22.95 6.78
CA ARG A 127 -17.81 22.66 8.02
C ARG A 127 -17.77 21.18 8.36
N GLY A 128 -18.75 20.42 7.89
CA GLY A 128 -18.85 18.98 8.07
C GLY A 128 -17.89 18.17 7.20
N ILE A 129 -17.24 18.76 6.19
CA ILE A 129 -16.31 18.03 5.30
C ILE A 129 -15.18 17.38 6.11
N THR A 130 -14.67 18.08 7.13
CA THR A 130 -13.60 17.59 8.02
C THR A 130 -14.12 17.12 9.38
N SER A 131 -15.38 16.67 9.47
CA SER A 131 -15.94 16.09 10.70
C SER A 131 -15.32 14.72 11.01
N LYS A 132 -15.66 13.71 10.20
CA LYS A 132 -15.29 12.30 10.41
C LYS A 132 -14.36 11.79 9.32
N LEU A 133 -13.39 10.97 9.74
CA LEU A 133 -12.61 10.16 8.82
C LEU A 133 -13.50 9.04 8.25
N TYR A 134 -13.56 8.93 6.92
CA TYR A 134 -14.47 8.03 6.20
C TYR A 134 -15.95 8.26 6.58
N ALA A 135 -16.38 9.53 6.54
CA ALA A 135 -17.76 9.92 6.78
C ALA A 135 -18.74 9.20 5.83
N ASP A 136 -19.95 8.94 6.33
CA ASP A 136 -21.04 8.40 5.51
C ASP A 136 -21.44 9.39 4.41
N GLY A 137 -21.83 8.86 3.25
CA GLY A 137 -22.32 9.63 2.11
C GLY A 137 -21.26 9.89 1.05
N GLU A 138 -21.59 9.48 -0.17
CA GLU A 138 -20.75 9.59 -1.36
C GLU A 138 -20.34 11.04 -1.66
N GLU A 139 -21.26 12.00 -1.52
CA GLU A 139 -20.97 13.42 -1.72
C GLU A 139 -19.93 13.96 -0.72
N THR A 140 -20.07 13.66 0.57
CA THR A 140 -19.09 14.06 1.60
C THR A 140 -17.72 13.48 1.30
N ARG A 141 -17.64 12.21 0.89
CA ARG A 141 -16.40 11.55 0.49
C ARG A 141 -15.72 12.26 -0.69
N LEU A 142 -16.46 12.59 -1.74
CA LEU A 142 -15.92 13.37 -2.87
C LEU A 142 -15.39 14.73 -2.41
N LEU A 143 -16.13 15.45 -1.55
CA LEU A 143 -15.71 16.75 -1.04
C LEU A 143 -14.43 16.65 -0.20
N GLN A 144 -14.25 15.59 0.59
CA GLN A 144 -13.01 15.31 1.31
C GLN A 144 -11.84 15.11 0.36
N GLU A 145 -12.02 14.34 -0.72
CA GLU A 145 -10.98 14.07 -1.70
C GLU A 145 -10.61 15.32 -2.51
N ILE A 146 -11.59 16.18 -2.81
CA ILE A 146 -11.34 17.50 -3.40
C ILE A 146 -10.57 18.39 -2.41
N ALA A 147 -10.96 18.41 -1.13
CA ALA A 147 -10.27 19.16 -0.10
C ALA A 147 -8.81 18.73 0.06
N LEU A 148 -8.57 17.42 0.12
CA LEU A 148 -7.22 16.86 0.21
C LEU A 148 -6.40 17.13 -1.06
N GLY A 149 -6.96 16.82 -2.24
CA GLY A 149 -6.23 16.91 -3.50
C GLY A 149 -6.03 18.34 -3.98
N ILE A 150 -7.13 19.08 -4.22
CA ILE A 150 -7.09 20.46 -4.72
C ILE A 150 -6.63 21.41 -3.60
N GLY A 151 -7.29 21.37 -2.44
CA GLY A 151 -6.91 22.22 -1.31
C GLY A 151 -5.48 21.98 -0.84
N GLY A 152 -5.04 20.72 -0.82
CA GLY A 152 -3.69 20.38 -0.39
C GLY A 152 -2.60 20.83 -1.37
N TRP A 153 -2.82 20.79 -2.69
CA TRP A 153 -1.85 21.38 -3.61
C TRP A 153 -1.85 22.91 -3.57
N ARG A 154 -3.01 23.55 -3.42
CA ARG A 154 -3.10 25.01 -3.24
C ARG A 154 -2.36 25.47 -1.97
N LEU A 155 -2.40 24.67 -0.91
CA LEU A 155 -1.58 24.90 0.29
C LEU A 155 -0.06 24.83 -0.03
N ILE A 156 0.38 23.82 -0.76
CA ILE A 156 1.79 23.69 -1.17
C ILE A 156 2.25 24.92 -1.98
N ASP A 157 1.41 25.39 -2.90
CA ASP A 157 1.65 26.58 -3.72
C ASP A 157 1.69 27.87 -2.87
N ALA A 158 0.72 28.04 -1.97
CA ALA A 158 0.64 29.19 -1.06
C ALA A 158 1.83 29.27 -0.09
N LEU A 159 2.36 28.12 0.35
CA LEU A 159 3.57 28.04 1.17
C LEU A 159 4.87 28.22 0.36
N GLY A 160 4.80 28.25 -0.97
CA GLY A 160 5.98 28.35 -1.84
C GLY A 160 6.95 27.18 -1.71
N LEU A 161 6.46 25.98 -1.36
CA LEU A 161 7.34 24.83 -1.10
C LEU A 161 7.90 24.24 -2.40
N PRO A 162 9.22 24.00 -2.49
CA PRO A 162 9.84 23.43 -3.69
C PRO A 162 9.59 21.92 -3.77
N ILE A 163 8.45 21.52 -4.33
CA ILE A 163 8.02 20.11 -4.44
C ILE A 163 8.22 19.56 -5.86
N ASP A 164 9.08 18.54 -5.96
CA ASP A 164 9.39 17.84 -7.20
C ASP A 164 8.56 16.56 -7.35
N VAL A 165 8.25 15.92 -6.23
CA VAL A 165 7.55 14.65 -6.18
C VAL A 165 6.29 14.78 -5.34
N CYS A 166 5.17 14.34 -5.89
CA CYS A 166 3.89 14.23 -5.21
C CYS A 166 3.57 12.75 -5.05
N HIS A 167 3.51 12.25 -3.82
CA HIS A 167 3.15 10.87 -3.51
C HIS A 167 1.70 10.82 -3.04
N LEU A 168 0.88 10.07 -3.79
CA LEU A 168 -0.52 9.79 -3.50
C LEU A 168 -0.60 8.44 -2.77
N ASN A 169 -0.96 8.48 -1.49
CA ASN A 169 -1.20 7.29 -0.69
C ASN A 169 -2.66 6.84 -0.88
N GLU A 170 -2.88 5.87 -1.75
CA GLU A 170 -4.17 5.46 -2.32
C GLU A 170 -4.83 6.52 -3.23
N GLY A 171 -5.89 6.14 -3.94
CA GLY A 171 -6.61 6.98 -4.91
C GLY A 171 -7.26 8.24 -4.31
N HIS A 172 -7.43 8.33 -2.99
CA HIS A 172 -8.12 9.44 -2.32
C HIS A 172 -7.54 10.84 -2.61
N ALA A 173 -6.25 10.89 -2.93
CA ALA A 173 -5.56 12.15 -3.20
C ALA A 173 -5.48 12.47 -4.72
N ALA A 174 -6.10 11.69 -5.61
CA ALA A 174 -5.79 11.76 -7.05
C ALA A 174 -6.06 13.11 -7.71
N PHE A 175 -6.99 13.92 -7.17
CA PHE A 175 -7.21 15.30 -7.63
C PHE A 175 -5.97 16.20 -7.50
N VAL A 176 -5.02 15.88 -6.61
CA VAL A 176 -3.75 16.62 -6.45
C VAL A 176 -2.96 16.67 -7.77
N ALA A 177 -3.01 15.62 -8.57
CA ALA A 177 -2.28 15.53 -9.82
C ALA A 177 -2.82 16.53 -10.85
N LEU A 178 -4.14 16.74 -10.85
CA LEU A 178 -4.82 17.70 -11.71
C LEU A 178 -4.53 19.14 -11.27
N GLU A 179 -4.61 19.43 -9.97
CA GLU A 179 -4.34 20.77 -9.43
C GLU A 179 -2.88 21.16 -9.60
N ARG A 180 -1.95 20.20 -9.44
CA ARG A 180 -0.54 20.39 -9.76
C ARG A 180 -0.31 20.79 -11.21
N ALA A 181 -0.98 20.12 -12.15
CA ALA A 181 -0.92 20.49 -13.57
C ALA A 181 -1.55 21.87 -13.82
N ARG A 182 -2.67 22.21 -13.17
CA ARG A 182 -3.28 23.55 -13.27
C ARG A 182 -2.35 24.66 -12.79
N CYS A 183 -1.69 24.50 -11.64
CA CYS A 183 -0.76 25.51 -11.13
C CYS A 183 0.43 25.68 -12.08
N TYR A 184 0.98 24.57 -12.60
CA TYR A 184 2.04 24.61 -13.60
C TYR A 184 1.60 25.32 -14.90
N MET A 185 0.38 25.02 -15.37
CA MET A 185 -0.24 25.64 -16.54
C MET A 185 -0.25 27.17 -16.42
N GLN A 186 -0.67 27.70 -15.27
CA GLN A 186 -0.70 29.13 -15.00
C GLN A 186 0.70 29.74 -14.89
N ALA A 187 1.59 29.10 -14.13
CA ALA A 187 2.95 29.59 -13.92
C ALA A 187 3.79 29.64 -15.22
N HIS A 188 3.59 28.67 -16.11
CA HIS A 188 4.38 28.52 -17.34
C HIS A 188 3.64 28.95 -18.62
N ARG A 189 2.38 29.38 -18.52
CA ARG A 189 1.55 29.83 -19.66
C ARG A 189 1.49 28.81 -20.80
N VAL A 190 1.32 27.54 -20.44
CA VAL A 190 1.10 26.42 -21.36
C VAL A 190 -0.35 25.96 -21.27
N ASP A 191 -0.80 25.07 -22.14
CA ASP A 191 -2.13 24.45 -21.96
C ASP A 191 -2.11 23.31 -20.91
N PHE A 192 -3.30 22.87 -20.47
CA PHE A 192 -3.41 21.82 -19.45
C PHE A 192 -2.76 20.49 -19.88
N HIS A 193 -2.84 20.12 -21.15
CA HIS A 193 -2.26 18.88 -21.65
C HIS A 193 -0.73 18.94 -21.61
N GLU A 194 -0.13 20.05 -22.06
CA GLU A 194 1.31 20.31 -21.94
C GLU A 194 1.76 20.34 -20.47
N ALA A 195 0.97 20.96 -19.58
CA ALA A 195 1.25 20.99 -18.15
C ALA A 195 1.20 19.61 -17.51
N LEU A 196 0.20 18.79 -17.86
CA LEU A 196 0.10 17.41 -17.40
C LEU A 196 1.31 16.59 -17.87
N TRP A 197 1.74 16.73 -19.12
CA TRP A 197 2.97 16.10 -19.61
C TRP A 197 4.22 16.57 -18.87
N ALA A 198 4.26 17.80 -18.37
CA ALA A 198 5.37 18.30 -17.57
C ALA A 198 5.37 17.69 -16.15
N THR A 199 4.22 17.64 -15.49
CA THR A 199 4.12 17.34 -14.05
C THR A 199 3.83 15.88 -13.73
N ARG A 200 3.10 15.14 -14.57
CA ARG A 200 2.64 13.76 -14.28
C ARG A 200 3.76 12.81 -13.89
N VAL A 201 4.94 12.99 -14.46
CA VAL A 201 6.12 12.15 -14.18
C VAL A 201 6.68 12.32 -12.77
N GLY A 202 6.32 13.42 -12.11
CA GLY A 202 6.60 13.70 -10.71
C GLY A 202 5.55 13.19 -9.75
N ASN A 203 4.46 12.59 -10.24
CA ASN A 203 3.42 12.02 -9.40
C ASN A 203 3.64 10.51 -9.26
N VAL A 204 3.61 10.02 -8.03
CA VAL A 204 3.78 8.62 -7.66
C VAL A 204 2.51 8.15 -6.95
N PHE A 205 1.84 7.15 -7.52
CA PHE A 205 0.66 6.54 -6.93
C PHE A 205 1.04 5.22 -6.24
N THR A 206 0.62 5.04 -4.99
CA THR A 206 0.74 3.75 -4.29
C THR A 206 -0.66 3.23 -3.99
N THR A 207 -0.97 2.02 -4.47
CA THR A 207 -2.22 1.32 -4.18
C THR A 207 -2.02 0.38 -2.99
N HIS A 208 -3.00 0.36 -2.08
CA HIS A 208 -3.06 -0.54 -0.92
C HIS A 208 -4.22 -1.54 -1.04
N THR A 209 -4.95 -1.48 -2.15
CA THR A 209 -6.23 -2.14 -2.35
C THR A 209 -6.05 -3.42 -3.18
N PRO A 210 -6.28 -4.61 -2.60
CA PRO A 210 -6.12 -5.89 -3.30
C PRO A 210 -7.37 -6.32 -4.07
N VAL A 211 -8.47 -5.56 -4.00
CA VAL A 211 -9.74 -5.90 -4.65
C VAL A 211 -10.34 -4.68 -5.34
N ALA A 212 -10.62 -4.78 -6.65
CA ALA A 212 -11.07 -3.65 -7.47
C ALA A 212 -12.38 -2.98 -7.03
N SER A 213 -13.26 -3.70 -6.33
CA SER A 213 -14.52 -3.18 -5.80
C SER A 213 -14.36 -2.28 -4.58
N ALA A 214 -13.18 -2.28 -3.94
CA ALA A 214 -12.91 -1.46 -2.76
C ALA A 214 -12.37 -0.06 -3.09
N PHE A 215 -12.14 0.27 -4.36
CA PHE A 215 -11.80 1.62 -4.77
C PHE A 215 -13.00 2.57 -4.67
N ASP A 216 -12.74 3.80 -4.24
CA ASP A 216 -13.74 4.87 -4.26
C ASP A 216 -14.20 5.15 -5.71
N ARG A 217 -15.52 5.16 -5.87
CA ARG A 217 -16.22 5.45 -7.13
C ARG A 217 -17.28 6.50 -6.89
N PHE A 218 -17.39 7.44 -7.82
CA PHE A 218 -18.35 8.53 -7.72
C PHE A 218 -19.31 8.57 -8.91
N GLU A 219 -20.59 8.76 -8.63
CA GLU A 219 -21.63 8.92 -9.63
C GLU A 219 -21.30 10.06 -10.62
N PRO A 220 -21.47 9.87 -11.94
CA PRO A 220 -21.13 10.87 -12.95
C PRO A 220 -21.82 12.22 -12.73
N ALA A 221 -23.06 12.22 -12.22
CA ALA A 221 -23.82 13.44 -11.92
C ALA A 221 -23.15 14.28 -10.81
N LEU A 222 -22.59 13.62 -9.79
CA LEU A 222 -21.88 14.25 -8.70
C LEU A 222 -20.55 14.84 -9.19
N LEU A 223 -19.81 14.08 -9.99
CA LEU A 223 -18.58 14.56 -10.62
C LEU A 223 -18.84 15.76 -11.53
N TYR A 224 -19.92 15.74 -12.33
CA TYR A 224 -20.28 16.87 -13.19
C TYR A 224 -20.64 18.11 -12.36
N LYS A 225 -21.41 17.94 -11.27
CA LYS A 225 -21.79 19.02 -10.35
C LYS A 225 -20.56 19.77 -9.84
N TYR A 226 -19.55 19.06 -9.33
CA TYR A 226 -18.36 19.68 -8.74
C TYR A 226 -17.23 19.96 -9.73
N GLY A 227 -17.13 19.19 -10.81
CA GLY A 227 -16.03 19.25 -11.77
C GLY A 227 -16.23 20.24 -12.91
N ARG A 228 -17.46 20.69 -13.22
CA ARG A 228 -17.71 21.55 -14.40
C ARG A 228 -16.96 22.88 -14.35
N LEU A 229 -17.07 23.63 -13.24
CA LEU A 229 -16.37 24.91 -13.08
C LEU A 229 -14.85 24.71 -13.07
N TYR A 230 -14.39 23.62 -12.45
CA TYR A 230 -12.98 23.27 -12.43
C TYR A 230 -12.46 22.94 -13.85
N ALA A 231 -13.23 22.22 -14.67
CA ALA A 231 -12.87 21.93 -16.06
C ALA A 231 -12.73 23.21 -16.91
N GLU A 232 -13.58 24.21 -16.68
CA GLU A 232 -13.45 25.55 -17.30
C GLU A 232 -12.13 26.22 -16.92
N GLN A 233 -11.69 26.13 -15.66
CA GLN A 233 -10.39 26.65 -15.21
C GLN A 233 -9.20 25.93 -15.85
N LEU A 234 -9.35 24.65 -16.21
CA LEU A 234 -8.35 23.87 -16.94
C LEU A 234 -8.40 24.11 -18.46
N GLY A 235 -9.42 24.79 -18.99
CA GLY A 235 -9.62 24.96 -20.43
C GLY A 235 -9.94 23.65 -21.16
N VAL A 236 -10.59 22.69 -20.49
CA VAL A 236 -10.98 21.40 -21.07
C VAL A 236 -12.47 21.16 -20.93
N GLU A 237 -13.04 20.35 -21.82
CA GLU A 237 -14.43 19.89 -21.68
C GLU A 237 -14.57 18.99 -20.45
N PRO A 238 -15.67 19.11 -19.67
CA PRO A 238 -15.90 18.28 -18.49
C PRO A 238 -15.78 16.77 -18.76
N MET A 239 -16.18 16.30 -19.94
CA MET A 239 -16.06 14.89 -20.29
C MET A 239 -14.62 14.40 -20.43
N ARG A 240 -13.67 15.28 -20.81
CA ARG A 240 -12.25 14.93 -20.83
C ARG A 240 -11.68 14.77 -19.43
N LEU A 241 -12.18 15.54 -18.46
CA LEU A 241 -11.81 15.38 -17.05
C LEU A 241 -12.36 14.05 -16.50
N ALA A 242 -13.62 13.74 -16.84
CA ALA A 242 -14.25 12.50 -16.43
C ALA A 242 -13.57 11.25 -17.04
N ALA A 243 -13.03 11.36 -18.26
CA ALA A 243 -12.31 10.27 -18.93
C ALA A 243 -11.12 9.71 -18.12
N PHE A 244 -10.53 10.49 -17.22
CA PHE A 244 -9.48 10.00 -16.33
C PHE A 244 -9.95 8.92 -15.35
N GLY A 245 -11.25 8.84 -15.03
CA GLY A 245 -11.79 7.85 -14.10
C GLY A 245 -12.38 6.61 -14.75
N TYR A 246 -12.21 6.42 -16.06
CA TYR A 246 -12.82 5.32 -16.82
C TYR A 246 -11.79 4.50 -17.61
N SER A 247 -12.18 3.29 -18.01
CA SER A 247 -11.44 2.47 -18.98
C SER A 247 -12.27 2.23 -20.23
N ALA A 248 -11.70 1.62 -21.27
CA ALA A 248 -12.46 1.27 -22.48
C ALA A 248 -13.53 0.19 -22.22
N GLU A 249 -13.34 -0.64 -21.19
CA GLU A 249 -14.21 -1.75 -20.81
C GLU A 249 -15.24 -1.37 -19.74
N VAL A 250 -14.92 -0.36 -18.92
CA VAL A 250 -15.76 0.11 -17.81
C VAL A 250 -16.46 1.38 -18.23
N THR A 251 -17.76 1.29 -18.53
CA THR A 251 -18.60 2.41 -18.98
C THR A 251 -18.85 3.42 -17.86
N SER A 252 -19.38 4.60 -18.23
CA SER A 252 -19.75 5.68 -17.29
C SER A 252 -20.68 5.21 -16.17
N ASP A 253 -21.47 4.17 -16.40
CA ASP A 253 -22.48 3.66 -15.47
C ASP A 253 -21.86 2.94 -14.25
N ALA A 254 -20.58 2.60 -14.32
CA ALA A 254 -19.85 1.96 -13.22
C ALA A 254 -19.23 2.95 -12.22
N GLY A 255 -19.48 4.26 -12.40
CA GLY A 255 -18.94 5.34 -11.57
C GLY A 255 -17.50 5.76 -11.94
N PHE A 256 -17.14 7.01 -11.66
CA PHE A 256 -15.80 7.56 -11.84
C PHE A 256 -14.84 6.97 -10.80
N ASN A 257 -13.85 6.20 -11.24
CA ASN A 257 -12.92 5.49 -10.37
C ASN A 257 -11.68 6.34 -10.05
N MET A 258 -11.45 6.60 -8.76
CA MET A 258 -10.34 7.43 -8.29
C MET A 258 -8.95 6.80 -8.50
N ALA A 259 -8.85 5.47 -8.44
CA ALA A 259 -7.60 4.77 -8.74
C ALA A 259 -7.26 4.84 -10.24
N PHE A 260 -8.27 4.90 -11.12
CA PHE A 260 -8.04 5.11 -12.55
C PHE A 260 -7.53 6.53 -12.82
N LEU A 261 -8.11 7.53 -12.13
CA LEU A 261 -7.58 8.91 -12.19
C LEU A 261 -6.11 8.94 -11.74
N ALA A 262 -5.78 8.26 -10.63
CA ALA A 262 -4.40 8.17 -10.15
C ALA A 262 -3.47 7.53 -11.19
N MET A 263 -3.86 6.40 -11.78
CA MET A 263 -3.08 5.72 -12.82
C MET A 263 -2.85 6.59 -14.05
N HIS A 264 -3.88 7.28 -14.54
CA HIS A 264 -3.76 8.16 -15.71
C HIS A 264 -2.97 9.45 -15.42
N ALA A 265 -3.04 9.98 -14.21
CA ALA A 265 -2.40 11.25 -13.84
C ALA A 265 -0.99 11.09 -13.22
N CYS A 266 -0.54 9.85 -12.98
CA CYS A 266 0.78 9.55 -12.44
C CYS A 266 1.76 9.05 -13.50
N GLY A 267 3.06 9.15 -13.17
CA GLY A 267 4.15 8.62 -13.99
C GLY A 267 4.80 7.37 -13.41
N ALA A 268 4.40 6.97 -12.20
CA ALA A 268 4.77 5.72 -11.56
C ALA A 268 3.63 5.24 -10.67
N ALA A 269 3.42 3.94 -10.64
CA ALA A 269 2.48 3.27 -9.74
C ALA A 269 3.18 2.13 -9.00
N SER A 270 2.91 1.98 -7.71
CA SER A 270 3.52 0.98 -6.85
C SER A 270 2.46 0.21 -6.04
N ALA A 271 2.65 -1.09 -5.94
CA ALA A 271 2.05 -1.96 -4.95
C ALA A 271 2.90 -1.99 -3.66
N VAL A 272 2.39 -2.67 -2.63
CA VAL A 272 2.93 -2.66 -1.26
C VAL A 272 3.54 -3.99 -0.80
N SER A 273 3.60 -4.97 -1.71
CA SER A 273 4.31 -6.24 -1.62
C SER A 273 4.46 -6.83 -3.03
N GLN A 274 5.30 -7.86 -3.18
CA GLN A 274 5.51 -8.54 -4.46
C GLN A 274 4.23 -9.21 -4.99
N LEU A 275 3.53 -9.97 -4.15
CA LEU A 275 2.29 -10.63 -4.54
C LEU A 275 1.22 -9.58 -4.90
N HIS A 276 1.12 -8.49 -4.13
CA HIS A 276 0.20 -7.41 -4.44
C HIS A 276 0.52 -6.70 -5.76
N ALA A 277 1.78 -6.68 -6.19
CA ALA A 277 2.14 -6.16 -7.52
C ALA A 277 1.49 -6.97 -8.63
N THR A 278 1.51 -8.31 -8.52
CA THR A 278 0.85 -9.21 -9.45
C THR A 278 -0.67 -9.00 -9.45
N VAL A 279 -1.29 -8.93 -8.27
CA VAL A 279 -2.72 -8.65 -8.12
C VAL A 279 -3.08 -7.28 -8.71
N SER A 280 -2.30 -6.24 -8.42
CA SER A 280 -2.54 -4.89 -8.93
C SER A 280 -2.42 -4.81 -10.45
N ARG A 281 -1.48 -5.55 -11.06
CA ARG A 281 -1.36 -5.62 -12.53
C ARG A 281 -2.60 -6.24 -13.16
N ASP A 282 -3.19 -7.25 -12.52
CA ASP A 282 -4.45 -7.83 -12.98
C ASP A 282 -5.62 -6.82 -12.86
N ILE A 283 -5.74 -6.17 -11.70
CA ILE A 283 -6.77 -5.14 -11.46
C ILE A 283 -6.70 -4.01 -12.49
N PHE A 284 -5.50 -3.51 -12.80
CA PHE A 284 -5.31 -2.42 -13.75
C PHE A 284 -5.16 -2.88 -15.20
N GLN A 285 -5.26 -4.17 -15.50
CA GLN A 285 -5.15 -4.72 -16.85
C GLN A 285 -6.16 -4.07 -17.81
N CYS A 286 -7.37 -3.74 -17.33
CA CYS A 286 -8.41 -3.07 -18.12
C CYS A 286 -8.00 -1.69 -18.65
N LEU A 287 -6.98 -1.04 -18.06
CA LEU A 287 -6.39 0.21 -18.56
C LEU A 287 -5.32 -0.03 -19.65
N PHE A 288 -4.86 -1.27 -19.81
CA PHE A 288 -3.82 -1.68 -20.74
C PHE A 288 -4.20 -2.97 -21.50
N PRO A 289 -5.41 -3.06 -22.12
CA PRO A 289 -6.02 -4.33 -22.54
C PRO A 289 -5.20 -5.11 -23.57
N ARG A 290 -4.36 -4.43 -24.36
CA ARG A 290 -3.51 -5.04 -25.38
C ARG A 290 -2.06 -5.26 -24.92
N TRP A 291 -1.72 -4.94 -23.68
CA TRP A 291 -0.39 -5.17 -23.13
C TRP A 291 -0.35 -6.48 -22.34
N PRO A 292 0.78 -7.23 -22.38
CA PRO A 292 0.98 -8.38 -21.52
C PRO A 292 0.86 -7.98 -20.05
N ARG A 293 0.22 -8.82 -19.22
CA ARG A 293 -0.04 -8.51 -17.81
C ARG A 293 1.22 -8.16 -17.02
N VAL A 294 2.31 -8.86 -17.29
CA VAL A 294 3.62 -8.62 -16.67
C VAL A 294 4.21 -7.24 -16.99
N GLU A 295 3.78 -6.59 -18.07
CA GLU A 295 4.22 -5.26 -18.50
C GLU A 295 3.27 -4.13 -18.05
N VAL A 296 2.13 -4.45 -17.43
CA VAL A 296 1.27 -3.44 -16.79
C VAL A 296 2.11 -2.66 -15.78
N PRO A 297 2.13 -1.31 -15.82
CA PRO A 297 3.20 -0.50 -15.24
C PRO A 297 3.03 -0.27 -13.74
N VAL A 298 2.83 -1.34 -12.98
CA VAL A 298 2.78 -1.36 -11.51
C VAL A 298 4.01 -2.10 -11.00
N THR A 299 4.86 -1.38 -10.25
CA THR A 299 5.99 -1.96 -9.53
C THR A 299 5.61 -2.25 -8.07
N TYR A 300 6.56 -2.48 -7.18
CA TYR A 300 6.30 -2.58 -5.75
C TYR A 300 7.39 -1.93 -4.90
N VAL A 301 6.97 -1.48 -3.73
CA VAL A 301 7.82 -1.17 -2.59
C VAL A 301 7.16 -1.83 -1.39
N THR A 302 7.78 -2.89 -0.87
CA THR A 302 7.23 -3.61 0.29
C THR A 302 7.16 -2.67 1.50
N ASN A 303 6.01 -2.65 2.18
CA ASN A 303 5.85 -1.84 3.39
C ASN A 303 6.89 -2.20 4.47
N GLY A 304 7.10 -1.27 5.38
CA GLY A 304 7.88 -1.49 6.59
C GLY A 304 7.34 -0.67 7.75
N VAL A 305 7.80 -1.00 8.95
CA VAL A 305 7.36 -0.34 10.19
C VAL A 305 8.47 0.50 10.79
N HIS A 306 8.11 1.59 11.44
CA HIS A 306 9.09 2.44 12.11
C HIS A 306 9.54 1.77 13.41
N THR A 307 10.61 0.96 13.32
CA THR A 307 11.07 0.07 14.39
C THR A 307 11.14 0.73 15.79
N PRO A 308 11.70 1.95 15.95
CA PRO A 308 11.73 2.63 17.26
C PRO A 308 10.36 3.00 17.85
N SER A 309 9.29 3.00 17.04
CA SER A 309 7.93 3.20 17.55
C SER A 309 7.30 1.92 18.12
N TRP A 310 7.89 0.76 17.82
CA TRP A 310 7.29 -0.53 18.12
C TRP A 310 8.17 -1.40 19.03
N ASP A 311 9.46 -1.09 19.21
CA ASP A 311 10.32 -1.83 20.12
C ASP A 311 9.97 -1.58 21.60
N SER A 312 10.12 -2.62 22.41
CA SER A 312 9.97 -2.53 23.85
C SER A 312 11.23 -1.95 24.49
N PRO A 313 11.16 -1.42 25.72
CA PRO A 313 12.36 -1.00 26.46
C PRO A 313 13.40 -2.11 26.62
N TRP A 314 12.96 -3.37 26.77
CA TRP A 314 13.86 -4.53 26.88
C TRP A 314 14.52 -4.87 25.55
N ALA A 315 13.75 -4.84 24.47
CA ALA A 315 14.28 -5.04 23.12
C ALA A 315 15.27 -3.92 22.77
N ASP A 316 14.90 -2.66 22.95
CA ASP A 316 15.79 -1.53 22.67
C ASP A 316 17.13 -1.64 23.42
N LYS A 317 17.11 -2.05 24.69
CA LYS A 317 18.33 -2.29 25.48
C LYS A 317 19.20 -3.39 24.85
N LEU A 318 18.60 -4.54 24.50
CA LEU A 318 19.32 -5.66 23.91
C LEU A 318 19.91 -5.30 22.53
N TRP A 319 19.10 -4.71 21.66
CA TRP A 319 19.52 -4.25 20.35
C TRP A 319 20.59 -3.15 20.43
N THR A 320 20.49 -2.23 21.39
CA THR A 320 21.50 -1.17 21.61
C THR A 320 22.83 -1.76 22.04
N HIS A 321 22.82 -2.82 22.87
CA HIS A 321 24.04 -3.50 23.29
C HIS A 321 24.77 -4.16 22.10
N VAL A 322 24.02 -4.74 21.15
CA VAL A 322 24.58 -5.48 20.01
C VAL A 322 24.93 -4.59 18.83
N ALA A 323 24.06 -3.66 18.46
CA ALA A 323 24.14 -2.88 17.21
C ALA A 323 24.23 -1.36 17.43
N GLY A 324 24.25 -0.89 18.68
CA GLY A 324 24.26 0.53 19.02
C GLY A 324 22.89 1.21 18.93
N LYS A 325 22.83 2.45 19.45
CA LYS A 325 21.56 3.21 19.53
C LYS A 325 21.12 3.77 18.17
N GLU A 326 22.07 4.05 17.28
CA GLU A 326 21.83 4.67 15.97
C GLU A 326 21.52 3.65 14.85
N ARG A 327 21.38 2.35 15.20
CA ARG A 327 21.17 1.22 14.26
C ARG A 327 20.08 1.44 13.21
N TRP A 328 19.00 2.16 13.55
CA TRP A 328 17.86 2.37 12.65
C TRP A 328 18.01 3.59 11.71
N ARG A 329 19.06 4.40 11.91
CA ARG A 329 19.33 5.63 11.13
C ARG A 329 20.32 5.42 9.98
N ALA A 330 20.84 4.21 9.84
CA ALA A 330 21.79 3.85 8.79
C ALA A 330 21.18 2.83 7.81
N SER A 331 21.96 2.39 6.82
CA SER A 331 21.56 1.26 5.99
C SER A 331 21.32 0.03 6.87
N PRO A 332 20.25 -0.76 6.64
CA PRO A 332 20.07 -2.03 7.33
C PRO A 332 21.11 -3.10 6.91
N GLU A 333 21.94 -2.81 5.91
CA GLU A 333 23.04 -3.67 5.49
C GLU A 333 23.98 -4.01 6.66
N GLY A 334 24.31 -5.29 6.82
CA GLY A 334 25.18 -5.78 7.88
C GLY A 334 24.50 -6.02 9.23
N LEU A 335 23.36 -5.37 9.51
CA LEU A 335 22.60 -5.62 10.75
C LEU A 335 22.26 -7.10 10.95
N PRO A 336 21.78 -7.87 9.94
CA PRO A 336 21.48 -9.28 10.14
C PRO A 336 22.65 -10.09 10.69
N GLY A 337 23.87 -9.89 10.16
CA GLY A 337 25.07 -10.59 10.62
C GLY A 337 25.49 -10.21 12.04
N THR A 338 25.45 -8.91 12.37
CA THR A 338 25.75 -8.41 13.73
C THR A 338 24.77 -8.96 14.75
N VAL A 339 23.49 -9.05 14.38
CA VAL A 339 22.40 -9.48 15.25
C VAL A 339 22.42 -10.98 15.47
N ALA A 340 22.57 -11.76 14.40
CA ALA A 340 22.62 -13.22 14.47
C ALA A 340 23.72 -13.71 15.41
N SER A 341 24.89 -13.08 15.37
CA SER A 341 26.06 -13.43 16.18
C SER A 341 26.09 -12.77 17.57
N GLY A 342 25.40 -11.64 17.75
CA GLY A 342 25.53 -10.81 18.95
C GLY A 342 24.56 -11.12 20.09
N PHE A 343 23.41 -11.77 19.83
CA PHE A 343 22.47 -12.08 20.90
C PHE A 343 22.88 -13.32 21.71
N ASP A 344 22.74 -13.28 23.03
CA ASP A 344 22.84 -14.46 23.89
C ASP A 344 21.45 -15.11 24.06
N ASP A 345 21.38 -16.44 24.08
CA ASP A 345 20.10 -17.17 24.15
C ASP A 345 19.33 -16.90 25.45
N ALA A 346 20.05 -16.83 26.59
CA ALA A 346 19.42 -16.57 27.88
C ALA A 346 18.96 -15.12 27.99
N ALA A 347 19.73 -14.17 27.44
CA ALA A 347 19.34 -12.76 27.36
C ALA A 347 18.07 -12.58 26.51
N LEU A 348 18.00 -13.25 25.36
CA LEU A 348 16.83 -13.27 24.48
C LEU A 348 15.59 -13.82 25.19
N TRP A 349 15.72 -14.96 25.87
CA TRP A 349 14.60 -15.55 26.60
C TRP A 349 14.17 -14.70 27.80
N THR A 350 15.11 -14.07 28.50
CA THR A 350 14.84 -13.14 29.61
C THR A 350 14.08 -11.91 29.12
N MET A 351 14.49 -11.34 27.98
CA MET A 351 13.80 -10.22 27.33
C MET A 351 12.34 -10.58 27.04
N ARG A 352 12.11 -11.75 26.41
CA ARG A 352 10.75 -12.24 26.10
C ARG A 352 9.90 -12.46 27.34
N GLY A 353 10.46 -13.07 28.38
CA GLY A 353 9.76 -13.28 29.65
C GLY A 353 9.29 -11.97 30.27
N ALA A 354 10.15 -10.94 30.28
CA ALA A 354 9.80 -9.62 30.81
C ALA A 354 8.73 -8.90 29.99
N GLN A 355 8.82 -8.96 28.66
CA GLN A 355 7.82 -8.37 27.76
C GLN A 355 6.45 -9.03 27.92
N ARG A 356 6.41 -10.35 28.04
CA ARG A 356 5.17 -11.11 28.24
C ARG A 356 4.52 -10.80 29.60
N ALA A 357 5.33 -10.72 30.66
CA ALA A 357 4.84 -10.33 31.98
C ALA A 357 4.21 -8.93 31.95
N HIS A 358 4.87 -7.98 31.29
CA HIS A 358 4.33 -6.64 31.12
C HIS A 358 3.00 -6.62 30.37
N LEU A 359 2.86 -7.39 29.27
CA LEU A 359 1.60 -7.49 28.55
C LEU A 359 0.48 -8.09 29.42
N VAL A 360 0.76 -9.13 30.20
CA VAL A 360 -0.23 -9.73 31.11
C VAL A 360 -0.75 -8.70 32.11
N ASP A 361 0.13 -7.91 32.73
CA ASP A 361 -0.27 -6.88 33.68
C ASP A 361 -1.06 -5.74 33.02
N SER A 362 -0.63 -5.28 31.84
CA SER A 362 -1.35 -4.27 31.06
C SER A 362 -2.73 -4.76 30.61
N ALA A 363 -2.85 -6.01 30.19
CA ALA A 363 -4.12 -6.62 29.81
C ALA A 363 -5.08 -6.72 31.00
N ARG A 364 -4.60 -7.11 32.18
CA ARG A 364 -5.39 -7.12 33.43
C ARG A 364 -5.93 -5.74 33.77
N HIS A 365 -5.09 -4.70 33.72
CA HIS A 365 -5.52 -3.32 33.98
C HIS A 365 -6.50 -2.76 32.94
N ARG A 366 -6.37 -3.16 31.67
CA ARG A 366 -7.34 -2.78 30.63
C ARG A 366 -8.68 -3.46 30.85
N LEU A 367 -8.65 -4.76 31.11
CA LEU A 367 -9.84 -5.55 31.35
C LEU A 367 -10.58 -5.06 32.61
N GLU A 368 -9.86 -4.79 33.69
CA GLU A 368 -10.40 -4.17 34.90
C GLU A 368 -11.17 -2.87 34.59
N ARG A 369 -10.56 -1.96 33.81
CA ARG A 369 -11.23 -0.70 33.41
C ARG A 369 -12.47 -0.96 32.56
N GLN A 370 -12.42 -1.90 31.61
CA GLN A 370 -13.56 -2.27 30.77
C GLN A 370 -14.73 -2.76 31.62
N TRP A 371 -14.49 -3.68 32.57
CA TRP A 371 -15.55 -4.18 33.46
C TRP A 371 -16.10 -3.09 34.40
N MET A 372 -15.24 -2.23 34.95
CA MET A 372 -15.69 -1.10 35.76
C MET A 372 -16.60 -0.14 34.98
N GLN A 373 -16.27 0.16 33.72
CA GLN A 373 -17.09 1.03 32.85
C GLN A 373 -18.46 0.42 32.53
N ARG A 374 -18.58 -0.91 32.53
CA ARG A 374 -19.84 -1.64 32.35
C ARG A 374 -20.63 -1.82 33.65
N GLY A 375 -20.18 -1.27 34.78
CA GLY A 375 -20.86 -1.43 36.07
C GLY A 375 -20.82 -2.86 36.61
N ALA A 376 -19.78 -3.63 36.27
CA ALA A 376 -19.63 -5.02 36.68
C ALA A 376 -19.49 -5.19 38.21
N GLU A 377 -19.88 -6.36 38.70
CA GLU A 377 -19.80 -6.68 40.13
C GLU A 377 -18.34 -6.79 40.60
N SER A 378 -18.10 -6.59 41.90
CA SER A 378 -16.75 -6.68 42.48
C SER A 378 -16.06 -8.03 42.17
N SER A 379 -16.84 -9.12 42.10
CA SER A 379 -16.31 -10.45 41.75
C SER A 379 -15.82 -10.57 40.30
N GLU A 380 -16.37 -9.80 39.37
CA GLU A 380 -15.97 -9.77 37.96
C GLU A 380 -14.68 -8.98 37.78
N ILE A 381 -14.58 -7.86 38.51
CA ILE A 381 -13.37 -7.03 38.56
C ILE A 381 -12.21 -7.83 39.16
N GLU A 382 -12.41 -8.54 40.26
CA GLU A 382 -11.36 -9.39 40.85
C GLU A 382 -10.93 -10.52 39.91
N ARG A 383 -11.88 -11.12 39.15
CA ARG A 383 -11.54 -12.10 38.10
C ARG A 383 -10.67 -11.47 37.02
N ALA A 384 -10.99 -10.26 36.56
CA ALA A 384 -10.21 -9.53 35.56
C ALA A 384 -8.77 -9.26 36.01
N ARG A 385 -8.53 -9.09 37.32
CA ARG A 385 -7.18 -8.93 37.89
C ARG A 385 -6.35 -10.22 37.88
N ALA A 386 -7.00 -11.38 37.78
CA ALA A 386 -6.36 -12.70 37.88
C ALA A 386 -6.25 -13.46 36.54
N VAL A 387 -6.74 -12.89 35.44
CA VAL A 387 -6.65 -13.54 34.11
C VAL A 387 -5.21 -13.60 33.61
N LEU A 388 -4.94 -14.53 32.70
CA LEU A 388 -3.64 -14.72 32.04
C LEU A 388 -2.50 -15.07 33.01
N ASP A 389 -1.45 -15.66 32.49
CA ASP A 389 -0.28 -16.13 33.23
C ASP A 389 1.00 -15.69 32.48
N PRO A 390 1.93 -14.97 33.14
CA PRO A 390 3.16 -14.52 32.52
C PRO A 390 4.12 -15.65 32.13
N ASN A 391 3.82 -16.91 32.50
CA ASN A 391 4.60 -18.08 32.12
C ASN A 391 4.01 -18.88 30.95
N ALA A 392 2.75 -18.63 30.57
CA ALA A 392 2.06 -19.35 29.51
C ALA A 392 2.37 -18.79 28.10
N LEU A 393 2.43 -19.64 27.08
CA LEU A 393 2.57 -19.20 25.68
C LEU A 393 1.44 -18.23 25.34
N THR A 394 1.78 -17.00 24.94
CA THR A 394 0.80 -15.96 24.64
C THR A 394 0.64 -15.75 23.14
N ILE A 395 -0.53 -16.11 22.62
CA ILE A 395 -0.94 -15.91 21.24
C ILE A 395 -1.66 -14.56 21.11
N GLY A 396 -1.25 -13.76 20.13
CA GLY A 396 -1.86 -12.48 19.80
C GLY A 396 -2.60 -12.50 18.47
N PHE A 397 -3.79 -11.90 18.45
CA PHE A 397 -4.51 -11.58 17.22
C PHE A 397 -5.12 -10.18 17.34
N ALA A 398 -4.63 -9.20 16.57
CA ALA A 398 -5.33 -7.92 16.47
C ALA A 398 -5.29 -7.25 15.11
N ARG A 399 -6.48 -6.98 14.56
CA ARG A 399 -6.68 -6.32 13.26
C ARG A 399 -8.14 -5.90 13.10
N ARG A 400 -8.45 -5.23 11.98
CA ARG A 400 -9.84 -4.98 11.58
C ARG A 400 -10.59 -6.32 11.43
N PHE A 401 -11.76 -6.42 12.04
CA PHE A 401 -12.65 -7.56 11.91
C PHE A 401 -13.41 -7.42 10.58
N ALA A 402 -13.03 -8.25 9.62
CA ALA A 402 -13.62 -8.35 8.30
C ALA A 402 -13.59 -9.82 7.85
N GLU A 403 -14.51 -10.22 6.99
CA GLU A 403 -14.68 -11.61 6.57
C GLU A 403 -13.40 -12.22 5.98
N TYR A 404 -12.77 -11.53 5.03
CA TYR A 404 -11.55 -11.99 4.38
C TYR A 404 -10.34 -12.08 5.32
N LYS A 405 -10.36 -11.38 6.46
CA LYS A 405 -9.28 -11.45 7.47
C LYS A 405 -9.40 -12.68 8.38
N ARG A 406 -10.50 -13.43 8.25
CA ARG A 406 -10.87 -14.67 8.95
C ARG A 406 -10.47 -14.67 10.43
N PRO A 407 -10.88 -13.65 11.22
CA PRO A 407 -10.54 -13.57 12.63
C PRO A 407 -11.09 -14.73 13.46
N ALA A 408 -12.09 -15.45 12.95
CA ALA A 408 -12.70 -16.60 13.62
C ALA A 408 -12.12 -17.95 13.17
N LEU A 409 -11.00 -18.01 12.42
CA LEU A 409 -10.42 -19.30 12.01
C LEU A 409 -10.02 -20.16 13.22
N LEU A 410 -9.47 -19.54 14.28
CA LEU A 410 -9.24 -20.21 15.57
C LEU A 410 -10.55 -20.71 16.21
N LEU A 411 -11.67 -20.02 15.99
CA LEU A 411 -12.98 -20.43 16.52
C LEU A 411 -13.68 -21.47 15.64
N HIS A 412 -13.04 -21.98 14.58
CA HIS A 412 -13.60 -23.04 13.74
C HIS A 412 -13.92 -24.30 14.56
N ASP A 413 -13.06 -24.62 15.55
CA ASP A 413 -13.28 -25.67 16.55
C ASP A 413 -13.07 -25.11 17.97
N PRO A 414 -14.09 -24.48 18.56
CA PRO A 414 -13.94 -23.78 19.84
C PRO A 414 -13.64 -24.73 21.01
N ASP A 415 -14.08 -25.99 20.94
CA ASP A 415 -13.84 -26.96 22.00
C ASP A 415 -12.41 -27.48 21.96
N ARG A 416 -11.86 -27.72 20.75
CA ARG A 416 -10.43 -28.00 20.59
C ARG A 416 -9.55 -26.84 21.05
N LEU A 417 -9.95 -25.59 20.77
CA LEU A 417 -9.27 -24.42 21.32
C LEU A 417 -9.29 -24.44 22.86
N ALA A 418 -10.46 -24.68 23.48
CA ALA A 418 -10.58 -24.76 24.93
C ALA A 418 -9.67 -25.82 25.54
N VAL A 419 -9.54 -27.00 24.90
CA VAL A 419 -8.62 -28.06 25.32
C VAL A 419 -7.15 -27.59 25.23
N LEU A 420 -6.78 -26.90 24.15
CA LEU A 420 -5.43 -26.35 23.98
C LEU A 420 -5.08 -25.33 25.07
N LEU A 421 -6.00 -24.41 25.39
CA LEU A 421 -5.80 -23.37 26.40
C LEU A 421 -5.65 -23.94 27.82
N ASN A 422 -6.38 -25.02 28.13
CA ASN A 422 -6.42 -25.62 29.46
C ASN A 422 -5.43 -26.77 29.68
N ASN A 423 -4.47 -26.98 28.78
CA ASN A 423 -3.44 -27.98 28.98
C ASN A 423 -2.56 -27.61 30.19
N SER A 424 -2.60 -28.44 31.24
CA SER A 424 -1.89 -28.17 32.50
C SER A 424 -0.36 -28.26 32.39
N GLN A 425 0.16 -29.01 31.41
CA GLN A 425 1.61 -29.15 31.19
C GLN A 425 2.15 -28.09 30.21
N ARG A 426 1.31 -27.65 29.27
CA ARG A 426 1.67 -26.71 28.22
C ARG A 426 0.58 -25.65 28.06
N PRO A 427 0.38 -24.76 29.05
CA PRO A 427 -0.73 -23.81 29.02
C PRO A 427 -0.62 -22.84 27.83
N VAL A 428 -1.73 -22.50 27.22
CA VAL A 428 -1.78 -21.51 26.13
C VAL A 428 -2.78 -20.44 26.50
N GLN A 429 -2.51 -19.21 26.12
CA GLN A 429 -3.43 -18.09 26.30
C GLN A 429 -3.54 -17.24 25.05
N VAL A 430 -4.68 -16.58 24.86
CA VAL A 430 -4.99 -15.80 23.66
C VAL A 430 -5.44 -14.40 24.05
N VAL A 431 -4.83 -13.39 23.42
CA VAL A 431 -5.25 -11.99 23.52
C VAL A 431 -5.75 -11.55 22.16
N VAL A 432 -7.03 -11.20 22.09
CA VAL A 432 -7.71 -10.74 20.87
C VAL A 432 -8.09 -9.28 20.99
N ALA A 433 -7.89 -8.49 19.95
CA ALA A 433 -8.37 -7.11 19.88
C ALA A 433 -8.73 -6.71 18.45
N GLY A 434 -9.64 -5.76 18.27
CA GLY A 434 -9.94 -5.23 16.95
C GLY A 434 -11.31 -4.60 16.83
N LYS A 435 -11.48 -3.83 15.75
CA LYS A 435 -12.70 -3.07 15.43
C LYS A 435 -13.33 -3.60 14.15
N ALA A 436 -14.65 -3.67 14.10
CA ALA A 436 -15.41 -3.86 12.87
C ALA A 436 -15.79 -2.50 12.29
N HIS A 437 -15.91 -2.38 10.97
CA HIS A 437 -16.43 -1.13 10.39
C HIS A 437 -17.89 -0.91 10.85
N PRO A 438 -18.35 0.34 11.06
CA PRO A 438 -19.70 0.59 11.59
C PRO A 438 -20.80 -0.06 10.74
N ASN A 439 -20.61 -0.04 9.42
CA ASN A 439 -21.51 -0.62 8.42
C ASN A 439 -21.22 -2.11 8.09
N ASP A 440 -20.24 -2.75 8.74
CA ASP A 440 -19.90 -4.17 8.51
C ASP A 440 -20.55 -5.08 9.56
N ALA A 441 -21.76 -5.53 9.25
CA ALA A 441 -22.53 -6.43 10.11
C ALA A 441 -21.84 -7.80 10.28
N VAL A 442 -21.07 -8.28 9.29
CA VAL A 442 -20.33 -9.55 9.39
C VAL A 442 -19.21 -9.40 10.41
N GLY A 443 -18.41 -8.33 10.30
CA GLY A 443 -17.37 -7.98 11.25
C GLY A 443 -17.88 -7.88 12.69
N LYS A 444 -19.02 -7.20 12.90
CA LYS A 444 -19.66 -7.09 14.23
C LYS A 444 -20.08 -8.44 14.79
N ARG A 445 -20.64 -9.34 13.98
CA ARG A 445 -20.96 -10.72 14.40
C ARG A 445 -19.72 -11.52 14.79
N LEU A 446 -18.61 -11.34 14.09
CA LEU A 446 -17.34 -12.00 14.40
C LEU A 446 -16.77 -11.55 15.75
N ILE A 447 -16.89 -10.26 16.09
CA ILE A 447 -16.52 -9.75 17.43
C ILE A 447 -17.37 -10.41 18.51
N ARG A 448 -18.70 -10.45 18.31
CA ARG A 448 -19.63 -11.08 19.25
C ARG A 448 -19.29 -12.56 19.49
N ARG A 449 -18.97 -13.31 18.44
CA ARG A 449 -18.55 -14.72 18.55
C ARG A 449 -17.31 -14.89 19.43
N TRP A 450 -16.34 -13.98 19.31
CA TRP A 450 -15.16 -13.97 20.19
C TRP A 450 -15.52 -13.64 21.63
N LEU A 451 -16.37 -12.64 21.87
CA LEU A 451 -16.84 -12.28 23.21
C LEU A 451 -17.58 -13.43 23.89
N GLU A 452 -18.43 -14.14 23.16
CA GLU A 452 -19.12 -15.35 23.62
C GLU A 452 -18.11 -16.46 24.00
N PHE A 453 -17.09 -16.68 23.16
CA PHE A 453 -16.05 -17.68 23.43
C PHE A 453 -15.20 -17.35 24.67
N VAL A 454 -14.68 -16.13 24.77
CA VAL A 454 -13.84 -15.73 25.92
C VAL A 454 -14.62 -15.65 27.23
N SER A 455 -15.95 -15.55 27.18
CA SER A 455 -16.80 -15.55 28.37
C SER A 455 -17.07 -16.95 28.93
N ARG A 456 -16.75 -18.02 28.19
CA ARG A 456 -16.97 -19.40 28.66
C ARG A 456 -16.22 -19.64 29.98
N PRO A 457 -16.83 -20.29 30.99
CA PRO A 457 -16.20 -20.51 32.31
C PRO A 457 -14.88 -21.26 32.27
N ASP A 458 -14.72 -22.19 31.31
CA ASP A 458 -13.51 -22.97 31.06
C ASP A 458 -12.44 -22.19 30.28
N VAL A 459 -12.76 -21.04 29.67
CA VAL A 459 -11.85 -20.28 28.81
C VAL A 459 -11.42 -18.94 29.41
N ARG A 460 -12.31 -18.27 30.13
CA ARG A 460 -12.18 -16.86 30.58
C ARG A 460 -10.93 -16.49 31.38
N ALA A 461 -10.20 -17.47 31.92
CA ALA A 461 -8.93 -17.25 32.60
C ALA A 461 -7.73 -17.20 31.64
N ARG A 462 -7.87 -17.75 30.43
CA ARG A 462 -6.81 -17.95 29.43
C ARG A 462 -7.05 -17.20 28.12
N ALA A 463 -8.25 -16.71 27.85
CA ALA A 463 -8.50 -15.88 26.67
C ALA A 463 -9.21 -14.57 27.05
N VAL A 464 -8.76 -13.47 26.46
CA VAL A 464 -9.34 -12.15 26.69
C VAL A 464 -9.57 -11.41 25.37
N PHE A 465 -10.64 -10.63 25.32
CA PHE A 465 -10.90 -9.67 24.25
C PHE A 465 -10.68 -8.26 24.80
N LEU A 466 -9.75 -7.50 24.22
CA LEU A 466 -9.46 -6.13 24.61
C LEU A 466 -10.11 -5.16 23.61
N GLU A 467 -11.03 -4.34 24.12
CA GLU A 467 -11.74 -3.31 23.37
C GLU A 467 -10.84 -2.15 22.93
N ASP A 468 -11.32 -1.43 21.93
CA ASP A 468 -10.79 -0.16 21.44
C ASP A 468 -9.35 -0.22 20.96
N TYR A 469 -9.08 -1.20 20.09
CA TYR A 469 -7.77 -1.36 19.46
C TYR A 469 -7.29 -0.09 18.76
N ASP A 470 -6.25 0.50 19.32
CA ASP A 470 -5.57 1.72 18.89
C ASP A 470 -4.04 1.52 18.89
N LEU A 471 -3.28 2.59 18.61
CA LEU A 471 -1.82 2.53 18.58
C LEU A 471 -1.21 2.10 19.92
N ALA A 472 -1.78 2.52 21.05
CA ALA A 472 -1.25 2.20 22.38
C ALA A 472 -1.46 0.71 22.70
N LEU A 473 -2.67 0.19 22.48
CA LEU A 473 -2.91 -1.25 22.63
C LEU A 473 -2.10 -2.07 21.62
N ALA A 474 -1.93 -1.58 20.38
CA ALA A 474 -1.06 -2.23 19.41
C ALA A 474 0.39 -2.34 19.90
N GLN A 475 0.95 -1.31 20.53
CA GLN A 475 2.31 -1.34 21.10
C GLN A 475 2.42 -2.39 22.20
N GLU A 476 1.49 -2.42 23.16
CA GLU A 476 1.50 -3.40 24.25
C GLU A 476 1.45 -4.84 23.72
N LEU A 477 0.56 -5.11 22.74
CA LEU A 477 0.42 -6.43 22.15
C LEU A 477 1.69 -6.85 21.42
N VAL A 478 2.18 -6.05 20.46
CA VAL A 478 3.31 -6.46 19.60
C VAL A 478 4.62 -6.56 20.37
N GLN A 479 4.71 -5.92 21.53
CA GLN A 479 5.85 -6.06 22.43
C GLN A 479 5.81 -7.38 23.22
N GLY A 480 4.65 -7.81 23.70
CA GLY A 480 4.55 -8.92 24.67
C GLY A 480 4.04 -10.27 24.14
N VAL A 481 3.39 -10.32 22.97
CA VAL A 481 2.91 -11.59 22.38
C VAL A 481 4.07 -12.45 21.89
N ASP A 482 4.00 -13.77 22.13
CA ASP A 482 5.03 -14.72 21.69
C ASP A 482 4.81 -15.20 20.27
N LEU A 483 3.54 -15.46 19.92
CA LEU A 483 3.12 -15.85 18.59
C LEU A 483 2.03 -14.90 18.09
N TRP A 484 2.27 -14.27 16.95
CA TRP A 484 1.31 -13.43 16.25
C TRP A 484 0.65 -14.22 15.12
N ILE A 485 -0.68 -14.34 15.16
CA ILE A 485 -1.43 -15.09 14.15
C ILE A 485 -2.13 -14.14 13.18
N ASN A 486 -1.95 -14.38 11.88
CA ASN A 486 -2.72 -13.71 10.82
C ASN A 486 -3.31 -14.76 9.85
N THR A 487 -4.60 -14.68 9.57
CA THR A 487 -5.30 -15.68 8.74
C THR A 487 -6.05 -15.05 7.56
N PRO A 488 -5.49 -14.05 6.82
CA PRO A 488 -6.20 -13.52 5.66
C PRO A 488 -6.46 -14.61 4.62
N ARG A 489 -7.52 -14.47 3.82
CA ARG A 489 -7.73 -15.27 2.62
C ARG A 489 -6.80 -14.75 1.53
N ARG A 490 -5.98 -15.61 0.93
CA ARG A 490 -5.13 -15.23 -0.21
C ARG A 490 -5.97 -14.96 -1.47
N PRO A 491 -5.67 -13.95 -2.30
CA PRO A 491 -4.61 -12.93 -2.17
C PRO A 491 -5.12 -11.57 -1.62
N TRP A 492 -6.03 -11.58 -0.64
CA TRP A 492 -6.80 -10.39 -0.24
C TRP A 492 -6.12 -9.54 0.84
N GLU A 493 -4.93 -9.91 1.32
CA GLU A 493 -4.07 -9.02 2.09
C GLU A 493 -2.98 -8.42 1.19
N ALA A 494 -3.07 -7.12 0.90
CA ALA A 494 -2.06 -6.44 0.09
C ALA A 494 -0.64 -6.50 0.70
N CYS A 495 -0.52 -6.42 2.03
CA CYS A 495 0.75 -6.51 2.73
C CYS A 495 0.58 -7.00 4.17
N GLY A 496 0.08 -6.16 5.07
CA GLY A 496 -0.13 -6.49 6.49
C GLY A 496 1.07 -6.15 7.39
N THR A 497 1.12 -4.93 7.93
CA THR A 497 2.28 -4.48 8.74
C THR A 497 2.28 -4.96 10.19
N SER A 498 1.18 -5.53 10.70
CA SER A 498 1.09 -5.96 12.11
C SER A 498 2.13 -7.01 12.48
N GLY A 499 2.32 -8.03 11.62
CA GLY A 499 3.33 -9.06 11.81
C GLY A 499 4.78 -8.56 11.73
N MET A 500 5.02 -7.41 11.09
CA MET A 500 6.34 -6.78 11.04
C MET A 500 6.72 -6.15 12.38
N LYS A 501 5.72 -5.68 13.16
CA LYS A 501 5.95 -4.98 14.45
C LYS A 501 6.44 -5.90 15.56
N VAL A 502 6.09 -7.20 15.49
CA VAL A 502 6.50 -8.18 16.51
C VAL A 502 7.96 -8.59 16.37
N LEU A 503 8.55 -8.39 15.18
CA LEU A 503 9.89 -8.87 14.83
C LEU A 503 10.96 -8.31 15.76
N VAL A 504 11.02 -6.99 15.94
CA VAL A 504 12.03 -6.35 16.81
C VAL A 504 11.93 -6.80 18.27
N ASN A 505 10.75 -7.25 18.68
CA ASN A 505 10.46 -7.69 20.03
C ASN A 505 10.72 -9.18 20.25
N GLY A 506 11.10 -9.94 19.21
CA GLY A 506 11.29 -11.38 19.29
C GLY A 506 9.99 -12.20 19.29
N GLY A 507 8.86 -11.59 18.90
CA GLY A 507 7.64 -12.35 18.61
C GLY A 507 7.78 -13.09 17.27
N LEU A 508 7.19 -14.27 17.18
CA LEU A 508 7.15 -15.09 15.96
C LEU A 508 5.82 -14.96 15.25
N ASN A 509 5.79 -15.27 13.95
CA ASN A 509 4.58 -15.21 13.12
C ASN A 509 4.12 -16.61 12.72
N LEU A 510 2.80 -16.81 12.74
CA LEU A 510 2.10 -17.87 12.02
C LEU A 510 1.07 -17.19 11.12
N SER A 511 1.27 -17.26 9.80
CA SER A 511 0.39 -16.55 8.87
C SER A 511 0.13 -17.33 7.61
N GLU A 512 -1.02 -17.09 6.98
CA GLU A 512 -1.25 -17.45 5.58
C GLU A 512 -0.12 -16.92 4.70
N LEU A 513 0.26 -17.69 3.66
CA LEU A 513 1.17 -17.24 2.60
C LEU A 513 0.49 -16.15 1.76
N ASP A 514 0.24 -14.98 2.33
CA ASP A 514 -0.37 -13.84 1.66
C ASP A 514 0.31 -12.54 2.09
N GLY A 515 0.10 -11.47 1.33
CA GLY A 515 0.71 -10.15 1.57
C GLY A 515 2.22 -10.22 1.75
N TRP A 516 2.72 -9.65 2.84
CA TRP A 516 4.16 -9.64 3.15
C TRP A 516 4.71 -11.01 3.49
N TRP A 517 3.88 -11.91 4.05
CA TRP A 517 4.35 -13.20 4.52
C TRP A 517 4.70 -14.13 3.36
N ALA A 518 4.02 -13.99 2.22
CA ALA A 518 4.32 -14.71 0.99
C ALA A 518 5.77 -14.50 0.48
N GLU A 519 6.37 -13.32 0.75
CA GLU A 519 7.77 -13.02 0.39
C GLU A 519 8.74 -13.13 1.57
N ALA A 520 8.24 -13.10 2.81
CA ALA A 520 9.07 -13.15 4.02
C ALA A 520 9.34 -14.57 4.53
N TYR A 521 8.36 -15.47 4.35
CA TYR A 521 8.33 -16.75 5.02
C TYR A 521 9.51 -17.64 4.62
N ARG A 522 10.15 -18.19 5.65
CA ARG A 522 11.02 -19.36 5.59
C ARG A 522 10.78 -20.21 6.84
N PRO A 523 11.00 -21.54 6.79
CA PRO A 523 10.80 -22.40 7.95
C PRO A 523 11.61 -22.00 9.19
N GLU A 524 12.70 -21.25 9.04
CA GLU A 524 13.58 -20.83 10.14
C GLU A 524 13.08 -19.58 10.89
N VAL A 525 12.09 -18.85 10.36
CA VAL A 525 11.66 -17.54 10.90
C VAL A 525 10.21 -17.51 11.38
N GLY A 526 9.44 -18.58 11.16
CA GLY A 526 8.04 -18.67 11.58
C GLY A 526 7.32 -19.84 10.92
N TRP A 527 6.00 -19.75 10.84
CA TRP A 527 5.14 -20.80 10.28
C TRP A 527 4.18 -20.23 9.23
N SER A 528 3.76 -21.08 8.29
CA SER A 528 2.84 -20.70 7.23
C SER A 528 1.58 -21.55 7.23
N LEU A 529 0.48 -20.94 6.78
CA LEU A 529 -0.76 -21.61 6.41
C LEU A 529 -0.95 -21.56 4.89
N GLY A 530 -1.79 -22.46 4.38
CA GLY A 530 -2.13 -22.59 2.98
C GLY A 530 -1.06 -23.30 2.14
N ASP A 531 -1.36 -23.46 0.86
CA ASP A 531 -0.51 -24.10 -0.16
C ASP A 531 0.08 -23.09 -1.16
N GLY A 532 -0.15 -21.79 -0.94
CA GLY A 532 0.28 -20.72 -1.83
C GLY A 532 -0.59 -20.53 -3.07
N GLN A 533 -1.73 -21.21 -3.17
CA GLN A 533 -2.71 -21.07 -4.26
C GLN A 533 -3.94 -20.28 -3.80
N GLU A 534 -4.76 -19.87 -4.77
CA GLU A 534 -6.03 -19.17 -4.52
C GLU A 534 -7.17 -20.20 -4.48
N HIS A 535 -8.02 -20.10 -3.45
CA HIS A 535 -9.10 -21.06 -3.22
C HIS A 535 -10.41 -20.32 -2.91
N ASP A 536 -11.43 -20.55 -3.75
CA ASP A 536 -12.77 -19.98 -3.60
C ASP A 536 -13.74 -20.90 -2.85
N GLU A 537 -13.34 -22.14 -2.58
CA GLU A 537 -14.20 -23.17 -2.02
C GLU A 537 -14.43 -22.94 -0.50
N PRO A 538 -15.69 -22.91 -0.02
CA PRO A 538 -15.97 -22.71 1.41
C PRO A 538 -15.37 -23.79 2.32
N ALA A 539 -15.16 -25.01 1.81
CA ALA A 539 -14.56 -26.11 2.56
C ALA A 539 -13.07 -25.87 2.86
N TRP A 540 -12.40 -24.98 2.12
CA TRP A 540 -10.99 -24.69 2.29
C TRP A 540 -10.66 -24.11 3.67
N ASP A 541 -11.56 -23.30 4.23
CA ASP A 541 -11.39 -22.75 5.59
C ASP A 541 -11.27 -23.85 6.65
N ALA A 542 -11.95 -25.00 6.47
CA ALA A 542 -11.84 -26.12 7.39
C ALA A 542 -10.50 -26.85 7.26
N ILE A 543 -9.95 -26.93 6.04
CA ILE A 543 -8.63 -27.52 5.77
C ILE A 543 -7.53 -26.68 6.43
N GLU A 544 -7.57 -25.37 6.24
CA GLU A 544 -6.61 -24.46 6.86
C GLU A 544 -6.78 -24.36 8.38
N ALA A 545 -8.02 -24.44 8.90
CA ALA A 545 -8.23 -24.56 10.34
C ALA A 545 -7.57 -25.84 10.89
N GLN A 546 -7.70 -26.97 10.20
CA GLN A 546 -7.02 -28.21 10.61
C GLN A 546 -5.50 -28.09 10.54
N GLN A 547 -4.95 -27.41 9.53
CA GLN A 547 -3.52 -27.11 9.43
C GLN A 547 -3.05 -26.23 10.59
N LEU A 548 -3.79 -25.16 10.89
CA LEU A 548 -3.54 -24.26 12.02
C LEU A 548 -3.46 -25.02 13.33
N TYR A 549 -4.45 -25.86 13.64
CA TYR A 549 -4.41 -26.65 14.87
C TYR A 549 -3.27 -27.66 14.91
N ARG A 550 -2.97 -28.33 13.79
CA ARG A 550 -1.84 -29.27 13.71
C ARG A 550 -0.52 -28.56 14.05
N LEU A 551 -0.27 -27.41 13.43
CA LEU A 551 0.93 -26.61 13.71
C LEU A 551 1.00 -26.19 15.18
N LEU A 552 -0.12 -25.73 15.75
CA LEU A 552 -0.18 -25.35 17.16
C LEU A 552 0.12 -26.53 18.08
N GLU A 553 -0.53 -27.67 17.88
CA GLU A 553 -0.49 -28.82 18.77
C GLU A 553 0.79 -29.66 18.66
N GLU A 554 1.29 -29.85 17.44
CA GLU A 554 2.39 -30.78 17.15
C GLU A 554 3.76 -30.09 17.09
N GLU A 555 3.81 -28.80 16.75
CA GLU A 555 5.08 -28.08 16.54
C GLU A 555 5.25 -26.90 17.50
N ILE A 556 4.37 -25.90 17.41
CA ILE A 556 4.56 -24.59 18.06
C ILE A 556 4.50 -24.69 19.59
N VAL A 557 3.43 -25.27 20.14
CA VAL A 557 3.27 -25.38 21.59
C VAL A 557 4.34 -26.30 22.19
N PRO A 558 4.64 -27.49 21.63
CA PRO A 558 5.76 -28.31 22.10
C PRO A 558 7.11 -27.57 22.06
N LEU A 559 7.43 -26.88 20.96
CA LEU A 559 8.67 -26.12 20.81
C LEU A 559 8.79 -25.02 21.87
N PHE A 560 7.70 -24.30 22.13
CA PHE A 560 7.65 -23.27 23.16
C PHE A 560 7.95 -23.81 24.55
N TYR A 561 7.63 -25.07 24.86
CA TYR A 561 7.79 -25.67 26.20
C TYR A 561 8.98 -26.63 26.35
N ALA A 562 9.68 -26.97 25.28
CA ALA A 562 10.91 -27.76 25.34
C ALA A 562 12.03 -26.92 25.95
N ARG A 563 12.47 -27.23 27.18
CA ARG A 563 13.48 -26.47 27.95
C ARG A 563 14.78 -27.26 28.05
N ASP A 564 15.93 -26.57 27.96
CA ASP A 564 17.23 -27.13 28.35
C ASP A 564 17.39 -27.18 29.88
N GLY A 565 18.54 -27.68 30.36
CA GLY A 565 18.85 -27.74 31.80
C GLY A 565 18.95 -26.38 32.50
N ARG A 566 18.96 -25.26 31.75
CA ARG A 566 18.97 -23.88 32.27
C ARG A 566 17.58 -23.22 32.17
N GLY A 567 16.58 -23.93 31.66
CA GLY A 567 15.23 -23.39 31.48
C GLY A 567 15.05 -22.52 30.22
N VAL A 568 15.89 -22.71 29.19
CA VAL A 568 15.80 -21.96 27.93
C VAL A 568 15.24 -22.87 26.81
N PRO A 569 14.24 -22.42 26.03
CA PRO A 569 13.81 -23.14 24.84
C PRO A 569 14.69 -22.84 23.63
N LEU A 570 15.78 -23.62 23.49
CA LEU A 570 16.79 -23.36 22.46
C LEU A 570 16.20 -23.29 21.04
N GLY A 571 15.33 -24.23 20.64
CA GLY A 571 14.72 -24.20 19.30
C GLY A 571 13.75 -23.03 19.06
N TRP A 572 13.07 -22.54 20.11
CA TRP A 572 12.25 -21.32 20.01
C TRP A 572 13.14 -20.08 19.90
N VAL A 573 14.20 -20.02 20.72
CA VAL A 573 15.14 -18.89 20.74
C VAL A 573 15.94 -18.81 19.44
N GLU A 574 16.31 -19.93 18.83
CA GLU A 574 16.95 -19.99 17.53
C GLU A 574 16.07 -19.37 16.43
N ARG A 575 14.80 -19.79 16.37
CA ARG A 575 13.81 -19.22 15.43
C ARG A 575 13.57 -17.74 15.68
N MET A 576 13.49 -17.33 16.95
CA MET A 576 13.36 -15.94 17.34
C MET A 576 14.56 -15.11 16.87
N ARG A 577 15.78 -15.60 17.09
CA ARG A 577 17.02 -14.96 16.65
C ARG A 577 17.05 -14.81 15.12
N ALA A 578 16.73 -15.85 14.38
CA ALA A 578 16.69 -15.80 12.91
C ALA A 578 15.66 -14.78 12.42
N SER A 579 14.43 -14.81 12.96
CA SER A 579 13.38 -13.84 12.66
C SER A 579 13.79 -12.41 12.96
N MET A 580 14.37 -12.16 14.15
CA MET A 580 14.86 -10.86 14.56
C MET A 580 15.97 -10.34 13.63
N ALA A 581 16.97 -11.18 13.35
CA ALA A 581 18.14 -10.82 12.55
C ALA A 581 17.78 -10.53 11.09
N ASP A 582 17.01 -11.41 10.46
CA ASP A 582 16.73 -11.32 9.03
C ASP A 582 15.59 -10.36 8.72
N LEU A 583 14.46 -10.50 9.44
CA LEU A 583 13.23 -9.82 9.05
C LEU A 583 13.15 -8.40 9.62
N THR A 584 13.66 -8.12 10.83
CA THR A 584 13.53 -6.76 11.42
C THR A 584 14.18 -5.68 10.55
N PRO A 585 15.43 -5.84 10.06
CA PRO A 585 16.04 -4.84 9.19
C PRO A 585 15.35 -4.77 7.82
N GLN A 586 14.99 -5.94 7.26
CA GLN A 586 14.37 -6.05 5.95
C GLN A 586 12.99 -5.37 5.91
N TYR A 587 12.16 -5.53 6.94
CA TYR A 587 10.80 -4.98 7.00
C TYR A 587 10.70 -3.67 7.81
N SER A 588 11.81 -2.92 7.87
CA SER A 588 11.85 -1.59 8.49
C SER A 588 11.33 -0.49 7.54
N ALA A 589 10.75 0.56 8.11
CA ALA A 589 10.35 1.76 7.38
C ALA A 589 11.56 2.51 6.81
N THR A 590 12.74 2.39 7.44
CA THR A 590 14.03 2.87 6.92
C THR A 590 14.34 2.24 5.56
N ARG A 591 14.27 0.91 5.44
CA ARG A 591 14.42 0.20 4.16
C ARG A 591 13.37 0.68 3.16
N MET A 592 12.09 0.66 3.57
CA MET A 592 10.97 1.03 2.70
C MET A 592 11.16 2.43 2.11
N LEU A 593 11.52 3.41 2.93
CA LEU A 593 11.70 4.79 2.47
C LEU A 593 12.89 4.91 1.51
N ARG A 594 13.99 4.21 1.75
CA ARG A 594 15.12 4.18 0.81
C ARG A 594 14.71 3.63 -0.55
N ASP A 595 13.95 2.53 -0.57
CA ASP A 595 13.40 1.96 -1.79
C ASP A 595 12.54 2.98 -2.55
N TYR A 596 11.64 3.70 -1.86
CA TYR A 596 10.87 4.78 -2.48
C TYR A 596 11.78 5.88 -3.05
N VAL A 597 12.78 6.33 -2.30
CA VAL A 597 13.70 7.40 -2.71
C VAL A 597 14.49 7.00 -3.95
N GLU A 598 15.10 5.82 -3.92
CA GLU A 598 16.02 5.33 -4.95
C GLU A 598 15.27 4.88 -6.21
N LYS A 599 14.19 4.11 -6.05
CA LYS A 599 13.46 3.49 -7.17
C LYS A 599 12.44 4.44 -7.80
N LEU A 600 11.83 5.34 -7.02
CA LEU A 600 10.69 6.14 -7.48
C LEU A 600 10.93 7.66 -7.44
N TYR A 601 11.37 8.22 -6.31
CA TYR A 601 11.43 9.68 -6.16
C TYR A 601 12.58 10.34 -6.90
N LEU A 602 13.81 9.83 -6.79
CA LEU A 602 14.95 10.39 -7.51
C LEU A 602 14.76 10.32 -9.04
N PRO A 603 14.30 9.19 -9.62
CA PRO A 603 13.96 9.14 -11.04
C PRO A 603 12.83 10.11 -11.45
N ALA A 604 11.78 10.25 -10.62
CA ALA A 604 10.68 11.18 -10.86
C ALA A 604 11.17 12.64 -10.85
N ALA A 605 11.87 13.06 -9.80
CA ALA A 605 12.39 14.41 -9.63
C ALA A 605 13.30 14.83 -10.80
N ARG A 606 14.25 13.96 -11.20
CA ARG A 606 15.13 14.20 -12.35
C ARG A 606 14.34 14.41 -13.64
N MET A 607 13.26 13.65 -13.84
CA MET A 607 12.45 13.76 -15.05
C MET A 607 11.57 15.02 -15.05
N VAL A 608 10.97 15.40 -13.91
CA VAL A 608 10.25 16.68 -13.78
C VAL A 608 11.15 17.84 -14.15
N HIS A 609 12.37 17.89 -13.61
CA HIS A 609 13.35 18.91 -13.96
C HIS A 609 13.68 18.91 -15.45
N LYS A 610 13.87 17.72 -16.05
CA LYS A 610 14.12 17.59 -17.49
C LYS A 610 12.95 18.10 -18.33
N ARG A 611 11.71 17.84 -17.92
CA ARG A 611 10.50 18.24 -18.65
C ARG A 611 10.17 19.72 -18.51
N SER A 612 10.53 20.32 -17.38
CA SER A 612 10.18 21.71 -17.04
C SER A 612 11.23 22.75 -17.48
N ARG A 613 12.45 22.32 -17.83
CA ARG A 613 13.52 23.21 -18.33
C ARG A 613 13.21 23.82 -19.70
N GLN A 614 13.87 24.94 -20.00
CA GLN A 614 13.84 25.62 -21.31
C GLN A 614 12.42 25.86 -21.82
N ASP A 615 11.60 26.57 -21.02
CA ASP A 615 10.21 26.88 -21.36
C ASP A 615 9.37 25.63 -21.70
N SER A 616 9.50 24.59 -20.88
CA SER A 616 8.78 23.32 -21.02
C SER A 616 8.98 22.62 -22.37
N ARG A 617 10.07 22.88 -23.11
CA ARG A 617 10.29 22.38 -24.49
C ARG A 617 10.09 20.87 -24.63
N VAL A 618 10.53 20.09 -23.64
CA VAL A 618 10.38 18.63 -23.65
C VAL A 618 8.92 18.22 -23.42
N ALA A 619 8.21 18.87 -22.49
CA ALA A 619 6.79 18.62 -22.26
C ALA A 619 5.94 18.95 -23.50
N ARG A 620 6.19 20.09 -24.15
CA ARG A 620 5.53 20.46 -25.42
C ARG A 620 5.85 19.48 -26.55
N SER A 621 7.07 18.93 -26.57
CA SER A 621 7.45 17.87 -27.53
C SER A 621 6.68 16.58 -27.27
N LEU A 622 6.53 16.18 -26.01
CA LEU A 622 5.76 15.00 -25.60
C LEU A 622 4.27 15.16 -25.95
N ALA A 623 3.66 16.30 -25.62
CA ALA A 623 2.27 16.59 -25.93
C ALA A 623 1.97 16.54 -27.44
N ARG A 624 2.86 17.12 -28.27
CA ARG A 624 2.73 17.05 -29.74
C ARG A 624 2.94 15.64 -30.28
N TRP A 625 3.89 14.91 -29.73
CA TRP A 625 4.14 13.51 -30.10
C TRP A 625 2.93 12.63 -29.78
N ASP A 626 2.36 12.76 -28.59
CA ASP A 626 1.16 12.03 -28.18
C ASP A 626 -0.05 12.33 -29.09
N LYS A 627 -0.27 13.61 -29.40
CA LYS A 627 -1.32 14.03 -30.33
C LYS A 627 -1.13 13.43 -31.72
N LEU A 628 0.10 13.44 -32.24
CA LEU A 628 0.43 12.87 -33.54
C LEU A 628 0.16 11.35 -33.57
N LEU A 629 0.52 10.64 -32.49
CA LEU A 629 0.24 9.21 -32.38
C LEU A 629 -1.26 8.96 -32.44
N HIS A 630 -2.06 9.60 -31.59
CA HIS A 630 -3.52 9.38 -31.57
C HIS A 630 -4.21 9.72 -32.91
N GLN A 631 -3.68 10.68 -33.68
CA GLN A 631 -4.21 11.03 -35.00
C GLN A 631 -3.92 9.98 -36.08
N HIS A 632 -2.76 9.33 -36.03
CA HIS A 632 -2.26 8.50 -37.14
C HIS A 632 -2.05 7.02 -36.79
N TRP A 633 -2.20 6.61 -35.53
CA TRP A 633 -1.93 5.24 -35.08
C TRP A 633 -2.75 4.19 -35.82
N ARG A 634 -4.01 4.50 -36.14
CA ARG A 634 -4.91 3.61 -36.88
C ARG A 634 -4.45 3.31 -38.31
N ASN A 635 -3.56 4.13 -38.85
CA ASN A 635 -3.01 3.98 -40.19
C ASN A 635 -1.64 3.29 -40.19
N VAL A 636 -1.12 2.89 -39.02
CA VAL A 636 0.09 2.08 -38.93
C VAL A 636 -0.24 0.66 -39.36
N HIS A 637 0.57 0.11 -40.26
CA HIS A 637 0.37 -1.22 -40.82
C HIS A 637 1.67 -2.03 -40.78
N LEU A 638 1.54 -3.34 -40.56
CA LEU A 638 2.64 -4.31 -40.52
C LEU A 638 2.43 -5.30 -41.67
N GLY A 639 3.44 -5.46 -42.51
CA GLY A 639 3.43 -6.42 -43.61
C GLY A 639 3.68 -7.86 -43.15
N ASP A 640 4.00 -8.72 -44.11
CA ASP A 640 4.27 -10.14 -43.83
C ASP A 640 5.60 -10.33 -43.09
N LEU A 641 5.58 -11.21 -42.10
CA LEU A 641 6.76 -11.55 -41.31
C LEU A 641 7.55 -12.63 -42.04
N SER A 642 8.79 -12.32 -42.43
CA SER A 642 9.73 -13.33 -42.94
C SER A 642 10.55 -13.90 -41.78
N VAL A 643 10.58 -15.22 -41.68
CA VAL A 643 11.39 -15.94 -40.69
C VAL A 643 12.34 -16.89 -41.42
N ARG A 644 13.61 -16.86 -41.05
CA ARG A 644 14.66 -17.74 -41.58
C ARG A 644 15.47 -18.33 -40.44
N SER A 645 15.84 -19.60 -40.55
CA SER A 645 16.85 -20.21 -39.68
C SER A 645 18.22 -20.06 -40.35
N CYS A 646 19.21 -19.56 -39.60
CA CYS A 646 20.59 -19.47 -40.05
C CYS A 646 21.54 -19.69 -38.88
N ARG A 647 22.37 -20.74 -38.93
CA ARG A 647 23.43 -21.01 -37.94
C ARG A 647 22.93 -21.00 -36.49
N GLU A 648 21.89 -21.79 -36.19
CA GLU A 648 21.27 -21.89 -34.85
C GLU A 648 20.65 -20.57 -34.35
N GLN A 649 20.24 -19.70 -35.28
CA GLN A 649 19.56 -18.44 -34.99
C GLN A 649 18.34 -18.24 -35.90
N TRP A 650 17.25 -17.75 -35.31
CA TRP A 650 16.12 -17.23 -36.05
C TRP A 650 16.37 -15.78 -36.47
N GLN A 651 16.19 -15.49 -37.75
CA GLN A 651 16.19 -14.15 -38.32
C GLN A 651 14.76 -13.76 -38.68
N PHE A 652 14.29 -12.66 -38.09
CA PHE A 652 12.98 -12.09 -38.33
C PHE A 652 13.13 -10.81 -39.12
N GLU A 653 12.37 -10.67 -40.20
CA GLU A 653 12.28 -9.44 -41.00
C GLU A 653 10.80 -9.02 -41.16
N LEU A 654 10.50 -7.76 -40.86
CA LEU A 654 9.15 -7.22 -40.87
C LEU A 654 9.09 -5.86 -41.57
N PRO A 655 8.37 -5.72 -42.70
CA PRO A 655 8.01 -4.43 -43.27
C PRO A 655 7.03 -3.68 -42.37
N VAL A 656 7.33 -2.44 -42.00
CA VAL A 656 6.48 -1.60 -41.13
C VAL A 656 6.22 -0.25 -41.79
N TYR A 657 4.94 0.10 -41.91
CA TYR A 657 4.45 1.33 -42.54
C TYR A 657 3.84 2.25 -41.47
N LEU A 658 4.47 3.41 -41.23
CA LEU A 658 4.15 4.28 -40.09
C LEU A 658 3.23 5.46 -40.43
N ALA A 659 2.66 5.51 -41.63
CA ALA A 659 1.87 6.64 -42.13
C ALA A 659 2.60 8.00 -41.94
N GLU A 660 2.05 8.92 -41.15
CA GLU A 660 2.68 10.23 -40.85
C GLU A 660 3.51 10.22 -39.55
N ILE A 661 3.63 9.07 -38.86
CA ILE A 661 4.40 8.96 -37.63
C ILE A 661 5.90 8.80 -37.97
N PRO A 662 6.79 9.67 -37.47
CA PRO A 662 8.22 9.53 -37.67
C PRO A 662 8.73 8.22 -37.04
N PRO A 663 9.69 7.50 -37.67
CA PRO A 663 10.20 6.24 -37.13
C PRO A 663 10.78 6.32 -35.72
N ARG A 664 11.35 7.48 -35.36
CA ARG A 664 11.87 7.72 -34.00
C ARG A 664 10.79 7.79 -32.92
N GLY A 665 9.53 7.95 -33.33
CA GLY A 665 8.35 8.09 -32.47
C GLY A 665 7.76 6.74 -32.04
N VAL A 666 8.30 5.63 -32.53
CA VAL A 666 7.89 4.26 -32.21
C VAL A 666 9.11 3.35 -31.96
N ARG A 667 8.87 2.19 -31.36
CA ARG A 667 9.77 1.03 -31.38
C ARG A 667 9.03 -0.14 -31.99
N VAL A 668 9.74 -0.91 -32.79
CA VAL A 668 9.28 -2.21 -33.27
C VAL A 668 10.01 -3.27 -32.46
N GLN A 669 9.27 -4.19 -31.88
CA GLN A 669 9.79 -5.18 -30.94
C GLN A 669 9.33 -6.57 -31.37
N LEU A 670 10.18 -7.56 -31.11
CA LEU A 670 9.81 -8.96 -31.14
C LEU A 670 9.55 -9.40 -29.69
N TYR A 671 8.36 -9.89 -29.40
CA TYR A 671 7.94 -10.29 -28.06
C TYR A 671 7.57 -11.78 -28.05
N ALA A 672 8.07 -12.52 -27.07
CA ALA A 672 7.66 -13.89 -26.79
C ALA A 672 7.22 -14.00 -25.33
N ASP A 673 5.98 -14.45 -25.13
CA ASP A 673 5.45 -14.70 -23.79
C ASP A 673 5.94 -16.06 -23.25
N GLY A 674 5.87 -16.27 -21.94
CA GLY A 674 6.09 -17.60 -21.33
C GLY A 674 7.51 -17.93 -20.82
N GLU A 675 7.75 -19.22 -20.53
CA GLU A 675 8.92 -19.74 -19.79
C GLU A 675 10.23 -19.79 -20.61
N PRO A 676 11.42 -19.61 -20.00
CA PRO A 676 11.61 -19.35 -18.57
C PRO A 676 11.18 -17.94 -18.15
N GLN A 677 11.23 -16.93 -19.03
CA GLN A 677 10.67 -15.58 -18.80
C GLN A 677 10.25 -14.90 -20.12
N PRO A 678 9.29 -13.95 -20.08
CA PRO A 678 8.96 -13.13 -21.25
C PRO A 678 10.22 -12.49 -21.86
N LEU A 679 10.35 -12.58 -23.18
CA LEU A 679 11.47 -12.03 -23.92
C LEU A 679 10.99 -10.92 -24.83
N CYS A 680 11.58 -9.73 -24.72
CA CYS A 680 11.25 -8.58 -25.55
C CYS A 680 12.54 -7.98 -26.12
N ILE A 681 12.63 -7.93 -27.46
CA ILE A 681 13.83 -7.48 -28.16
C ILE A 681 13.46 -6.40 -29.17
N ASP A 682 14.17 -5.27 -29.15
CA ASP A 682 13.98 -4.21 -30.14
C ASP A 682 14.51 -4.68 -31.51
N MET A 683 13.66 -4.58 -32.54
CA MET A 683 14.06 -4.84 -33.92
C MET A 683 14.80 -3.63 -34.49
N GLN A 684 15.89 -3.89 -35.23
CA GLN A 684 16.70 -2.85 -35.85
C GLN A 684 16.03 -2.34 -37.13
N ARG A 685 15.88 -1.02 -37.24
CA ARG A 685 15.38 -0.38 -38.46
C ARG A 685 16.43 -0.44 -39.56
N GLY A 686 16.12 -1.17 -40.62
CA GLY A 686 16.90 -1.31 -41.85
C GLY A 686 16.49 -0.32 -42.94
N LYS A 687 16.48 -0.80 -44.19
CA LYS A 687 16.28 0.00 -45.40
C LYS A 687 14.85 0.56 -45.48
N ALA A 688 14.72 1.73 -46.10
CA ALA A 688 13.42 2.29 -46.46
C ALA A 688 12.76 1.43 -47.56
N ILE A 689 11.43 1.28 -47.47
CA ILE A 689 10.64 0.57 -48.47
C ILE A 689 10.45 1.50 -49.68
N PRO A 690 10.81 1.09 -50.91
CA PRO A 690 10.64 1.92 -52.10
C PRO A 690 9.18 2.38 -52.29
N GLY A 691 8.98 3.67 -52.60
CA GLY A 691 7.65 4.25 -52.80
C GLY A 691 6.95 4.74 -51.52
N GLU A 692 7.47 4.39 -50.34
CA GLU A 692 6.85 4.73 -49.05
C GLU A 692 7.60 5.84 -48.31
N ARG A 693 6.86 6.83 -47.79
CA ARG A 693 7.46 7.97 -47.08
C ARG A 693 7.98 7.60 -45.69
N ASN A 694 7.25 6.76 -44.96
CA ASN A 694 7.62 6.29 -43.62
C ASN A 694 7.51 4.75 -43.51
N GLY A 695 7.89 4.03 -44.57
CA GLY A 695 7.96 2.57 -44.61
C GLY A 695 9.41 2.08 -44.45
N PHE A 696 9.65 1.13 -43.55
CA PHE A 696 10.99 0.57 -43.30
C PHE A 696 10.93 -0.93 -43.03
N LEU A 697 11.98 -1.66 -43.44
CA LEU A 697 12.20 -3.03 -43.00
C LEU A 697 12.81 -3.04 -41.60
N TYR A 698 12.27 -3.83 -40.68
CA TYR A 698 12.82 -4.04 -39.35
C TYR A 698 13.33 -5.48 -39.23
N ALA A 699 14.51 -5.68 -38.66
CA ALA A 699 15.12 -6.99 -38.55
C ALA A 699 15.69 -7.26 -37.15
N VAL A 700 15.64 -8.51 -36.71
CA VAL A 700 16.32 -8.97 -35.50
C VAL A 700 16.74 -10.41 -35.65
N THR A 701 17.82 -10.77 -34.96
CA THR A 701 18.32 -12.15 -34.89
C THR A 701 18.29 -12.60 -33.44
N VAL A 702 17.74 -13.78 -33.18
CA VAL A 702 17.62 -14.37 -31.84
C VAL A 702 18.12 -15.82 -31.87
N PRO A 703 18.71 -16.32 -30.77
CA PRO A 703 19.06 -17.74 -30.67
C PRO A 703 17.85 -18.66 -30.86
N GLU A 704 18.06 -19.86 -31.40
CA GLU A 704 17.02 -20.90 -31.56
C GLU A 704 16.61 -21.60 -30.24
N ASP A 705 16.88 -20.97 -29.08
CA ASP A 705 16.49 -21.47 -27.76
C ASP A 705 14.96 -21.62 -27.59
N ARG A 706 14.18 -20.97 -28.46
CA ARG A 706 12.71 -21.07 -28.53
C ARG A 706 12.24 -21.26 -29.98
N PRO A 707 11.10 -21.96 -30.19
CA PRO A 707 10.41 -21.97 -31.47
C PRO A 707 10.12 -20.56 -31.98
N HIS A 708 10.30 -20.32 -33.28
CA HIS A 708 9.96 -19.02 -33.88
C HIS A 708 8.48 -18.64 -33.72
N THR A 709 7.60 -19.63 -33.56
CA THR A 709 6.16 -19.45 -33.31
C THR A 709 5.84 -18.79 -31.99
N ASP A 710 6.77 -18.78 -31.04
CA ASP A 710 6.58 -18.14 -29.74
C ASP A 710 6.72 -16.61 -29.85
N PHE A 711 7.29 -16.12 -30.95
CA PHE A 711 7.58 -14.71 -31.15
C PHE A 711 6.52 -14.01 -31.98
N THR A 712 5.96 -12.92 -31.44
CA THR A 712 5.04 -12.04 -32.13
C THR A 712 5.63 -10.62 -32.18
N PRO A 713 5.81 -10.03 -33.38
CA PRO A 713 6.20 -8.64 -33.50
C PRO A 713 5.11 -7.67 -33.03
N ARG A 714 5.54 -6.52 -32.50
CA ARG A 714 4.67 -5.41 -32.10
C ARG A 714 5.29 -4.05 -32.37
N VAL A 715 4.46 -3.04 -32.50
CA VAL A 715 4.86 -1.63 -32.53
C VAL A 715 4.30 -0.93 -31.31
N ILE A 716 5.17 -0.21 -30.59
CA ILE A 716 4.81 0.58 -29.42
C ILE A 716 5.27 2.04 -29.59
N PRO A 717 4.59 3.00 -28.96
CA PRO A 717 5.05 4.38 -28.85
C PRO A 717 6.46 4.45 -28.28
N HIS A 718 7.27 5.38 -28.77
CA HIS A 718 8.57 5.66 -28.20
C HIS A 718 8.92 7.14 -28.22
N HIS A 719 9.27 7.65 -27.04
CA HIS A 719 9.92 8.93 -26.88
C HIS A 719 10.93 8.83 -25.72
N ARG A 720 12.15 9.34 -25.89
CA ARG A 720 13.25 9.23 -24.89
C ARG A 720 12.96 9.85 -23.52
N ALA A 721 11.87 10.57 -23.41
CA ALA A 721 11.43 11.22 -22.17
C ALA A 721 10.08 10.71 -21.68
N ALA A 722 9.43 9.76 -22.38
CA ALA A 722 8.17 9.14 -21.97
C ALA A 722 8.43 7.79 -21.28
N ARG A 723 7.51 7.39 -20.40
CA ARG A 723 7.45 6.08 -19.73
C ARG A 723 6.29 5.30 -20.35
N ILE A 724 6.60 4.23 -21.08
CA ILE A 724 5.62 3.40 -21.79
C ILE A 724 5.54 2.05 -21.07
N PRO A 725 4.34 1.50 -20.78
CA PRO A 725 3.02 1.96 -21.24
C PRO A 725 2.33 3.03 -20.38
N MET A 726 2.89 3.40 -19.22
CA MET A 726 2.23 4.30 -18.24
C MET A 726 1.66 5.60 -18.84
N GLU A 727 2.43 6.25 -19.73
CA GLU A 727 2.05 7.55 -20.25
C GLU A 727 1.31 7.51 -21.58
N ASN A 728 1.46 6.42 -22.34
CA ASN A 728 0.71 6.14 -23.56
C ASN A 728 0.67 4.62 -23.76
N ASN A 729 -0.53 4.05 -23.81
CA ASN A 729 -0.78 2.62 -23.87
C ASN A 729 -1.09 2.10 -25.29
N LEU A 730 -0.92 2.92 -26.34
CA LEU A 730 -1.07 2.45 -27.70
C LEU A 730 -0.10 1.29 -27.97
N ILE A 731 -0.55 0.30 -28.71
CA ILE A 731 0.22 -0.88 -29.10
C ILE A 731 -0.44 -1.47 -30.34
N LEU A 732 0.37 -1.96 -31.27
CA LEU A 732 -0.08 -2.66 -32.46
C LEU A 732 0.65 -4.00 -32.56
N TRP A 733 -0.06 -5.09 -32.39
CA TRP A 733 0.45 -6.44 -32.60
C TRP A 733 0.36 -6.83 -34.07
N TRP A 734 1.33 -7.62 -34.51
CA TRP A 734 1.29 -8.27 -35.82
C TRP A 734 0.22 -9.37 -35.85
N THR A 735 -0.53 -9.45 -36.94
CA THR A 735 -1.64 -10.40 -37.14
C THR A 735 -1.65 -11.02 -38.54
N GLY A 736 -0.50 -10.98 -39.25
CA GLY A 736 -0.36 -11.44 -40.64
C GLY A 736 -0.01 -12.93 -40.77
N GLU A 737 0.48 -13.34 -41.95
CA GLU A 737 0.98 -14.69 -42.21
C GLU A 737 2.51 -14.77 -42.18
N VAL A 738 3.06 -15.88 -41.67
CA VAL A 738 4.50 -16.11 -41.63
C VAL A 738 4.98 -16.68 -42.97
N SER A 739 5.89 -15.98 -43.63
CA SER A 739 6.61 -16.49 -44.80
C SER A 739 7.92 -17.16 -44.36
N ILE A 740 7.94 -18.49 -44.36
CA ILE A 740 9.15 -19.28 -44.09
C ILE A 740 9.95 -19.36 -45.38
N ALA A 741 11.14 -18.75 -45.41
CA ALA A 741 12.06 -18.99 -46.52
C ALA A 741 12.78 -20.32 -46.28
N SER A 742 12.68 -21.26 -47.22
CA SER A 742 13.45 -22.50 -47.20
C SER A 742 14.96 -22.17 -47.10
N PRO A 743 15.76 -22.96 -46.37
CA PRO A 743 17.20 -22.74 -46.31
C PRO A 743 17.75 -22.75 -47.74
N GLU A 744 18.37 -21.64 -48.16
CA GLU A 744 19.16 -21.64 -49.38
C GLU A 744 20.20 -22.75 -49.21
N SER A 745 20.10 -23.77 -50.06
CA SER A 745 21.18 -24.73 -50.24
C SER A 745 22.42 -23.91 -50.59
N ASP A 746 23.45 -23.97 -49.75
CA ASP A 746 24.79 -23.48 -50.07
C ASP A 746 25.32 -24.23 -51.31
N THR A 747 24.89 -23.81 -52.50
CA THR A 747 25.60 -24.06 -53.74
C THR A 747 26.53 -22.87 -53.95
N HIS A 748 27.71 -22.94 -53.35
CA HIS A 748 28.85 -22.15 -53.80
C HIS A 748 29.23 -22.59 -55.24
N PRO A 749 29.76 -21.67 -56.07
CA PRO A 749 30.00 -21.90 -57.50
C PRO A 749 31.05 -22.99 -57.79
#